data_AF-A0A2N5EZA3-F1
#
_entry.id   AF-A0A2N5EZA3-F1
#
_cell.length_a   1.000
_cell.length_b   1.000
_cell.length_c   1.000
_cell.angle_alpha   90.00
_cell.angle_beta   90.00
_cell.angle_gamma   90.00
#
_symmetry.space_group_name_H-M   'P 1'
#
loop_
_entity.id
_entity.type
_entity.pdbx_description
1 polymer ?
#
loop_
_entity_poly.entity_id
_entity_poly.type
_entity_poly.pdbx_seq_one_letter_code
_entity_poly.pdbx_strand_id
1 'polypeptide(L)'
;MKDTVTDNADWELLNLEWHQGFAFMDGTLLGDGQVPNVYIMLTPQGLPPGETVERALAGHYPPSPLFAEQPVWRHRKNPALLRDARRDYYLLPGYQARYGYHALHRLAFRFNHGLENLGHQYWRDETCAYWFDHYTVVTIADARHGHLALLEPSPASVTAASALFSDGVTVFLQGQFIANATAQVSYCNHPDYRVIDNKVYRGFKPLHQKDGTPLPIANPGNFQMLARRWGSDGQSIIVQAQQGSSIAYEYFYRIDNADLETFTVLNERYAKDRHRAYYLTGKNLRYVGEFNLLRCWQPAFDECGRVVSASEHEDEYFAVDDQFVYAAGTRLRGAHGPSFRHLGLGYYRDQQHAYLRNKRLEVDVESFVVAQLYKGPQDYSPVLVGDKHGPLGSGGVVDAAMQQAWAVFFIAHPHLQDYWWHRLQDNAQSQEETAPLHAIGLNFELGRHVYFHGRPISGLDAASFKLLDRHLCGDANGLYLIPFHNADTQVPERFSMEPAEHFRALGSPYLTDGKTVFCQRVFYHPPEPIRKADAATFESCGHGWAKDKHAVYYYGQAKKYLSPADTQVIGTYAFSPTAILSEGKLLDVTFTPDEVRVPHPDFLQLGTRKLFCHRRPLSAKRIDLATLEFLSDRHARDKHRLYHYDGYATLSEVDEAHYQKAGSGD
;
A
#
# COMPACT_ATOMS: atom_id res chain seq x y z
N MET A 1 -2.88 -59.74 25.24
CA MET A 1 -1.78 -59.81 26.22
C MET A 1 -0.65 -60.62 25.61
N LYS A 2 0.37 -59.94 25.08
CA LYS A 2 1.77 -60.35 25.01
C LYS A 2 2.57 -59.16 24.47
N ASP A 3 3.58 -58.78 25.26
CA ASP A 3 4.72 -57.89 24.98
C ASP A 3 4.53 -56.36 24.92
N THR A 4 4.23 -55.73 26.07
CA THR A 4 4.51 -54.29 26.32
C THR A 4 5.03 -54.00 27.73
N VAL A 5 5.69 -54.97 28.39
CA VAL A 5 6.24 -54.78 29.75
C VAL A 5 7.62 -54.08 29.75
N THR A 6 8.20 -53.81 28.58
CA THR A 6 9.59 -53.34 28.45
C THR A 6 9.80 -51.83 28.29
N ASP A 7 8.76 -50.98 28.32
CA ASP A 7 8.90 -49.53 28.05
C ASP A 7 8.45 -48.61 29.22
N ASN A 8 8.29 -49.17 30.42
CA ASN A 8 7.64 -48.50 31.56
C ASN A 8 8.51 -47.49 32.34
N ALA A 9 9.80 -47.36 32.03
CA ALA A 9 10.69 -46.47 32.78
C ALA A 9 10.40 -44.99 32.48
N ASP A 10 10.21 -44.64 31.20
CA ASP A 10 10.04 -43.26 30.74
C ASP A 10 8.58 -42.81 30.64
N TRP A 11 7.63 -43.76 30.70
CA TRP A 11 6.20 -43.51 30.52
C TRP A 11 5.43 -43.78 31.81
N GLU A 12 4.43 -42.95 32.09
CA GLU A 12 3.51 -43.14 33.21
C GLU A 12 2.07 -43.22 32.72
N LEU A 13 1.25 -44.05 33.38
CA LEU A 13 -0.16 -44.18 33.03
C LEU A 13 -0.87 -42.84 33.26
N LEU A 14 -1.57 -42.35 32.24
CA LEU A 14 -2.37 -41.14 32.28
C LEU A 14 -3.85 -41.50 32.34
N ASN A 15 -4.50 -41.14 33.44
CA ASN A 15 -5.94 -41.28 33.55
C ASN A 15 -6.64 -40.13 32.83
N LEU A 16 -7.31 -40.45 31.73
CA LEU A 16 -8.14 -39.50 30.98
C LEU A 16 -9.60 -39.65 31.37
N GLU A 17 -10.32 -38.53 31.41
CA GLU A 17 -11.77 -38.52 31.52
C GLU A 17 -12.38 -38.72 30.13
N TRP A 18 -13.37 -39.60 30.01
CA TRP A 18 -13.97 -39.97 28.72
C TRP A 18 -15.49 -39.77 28.72
N HIS A 19 -15.98 -39.14 27.66
CA HIS A 19 -17.41 -38.92 27.42
C HIS A 19 -17.74 -39.14 25.96
N GLN A 20 -18.49 -40.20 25.65
CA GLN A 20 -18.99 -40.49 24.29
C GLN A 20 -17.91 -40.40 23.18
N GLY A 21 -16.69 -40.89 23.47
CA GLY A 21 -15.56 -40.88 22.54
C GLY A 21 -14.67 -39.63 22.59
N PHE A 22 -15.00 -38.62 23.38
CA PHE A 22 -14.16 -37.45 23.62
C PHE A 22 -13.37 -37.62 24.91
N ALA A 23 -12.05 -37.44 24.81
CA ALA A 23 -11.12 -37.51 25.91
C ALA A 23 -10.80 -36.12 26.46
N PHE A 24 -10.67 -36.03 27.78
CA PHE A 24 -10.30 -34.82 28.50
C PHE A 24 -9.07 -35.08 29.35
N MET A 25 -8.13 -34.14 29.30
CA MET A 25 -6.93 -34.09 30.14
C MET A 25 -7.02 -32.82 30.98
N ASP A 26 -7.02 -32.96 32.31
CA ASP A 26 -7.13 -31.84 33.26
C ASP A 26 -8.32 -30.91 32.94
N GLY A 27 -9.48 -31.51 32.64
CA GLY A 27 -10.72 -30.79 32.30
C GLY A 27 -10.73 -30.14 30.91
N THR A 28 -9.67 -30.29 30.11
CA THR A 28 -9.54 -29.69 28.77
C THR A 28 -9.70 -30.75 27.68
N LEU A 29 -10.49 -30.44 26.65
CA LEU A 29 -10.73 -31.34 25.52
C LEU A 29 -9.44 -31.66 24.75
N LEU A 30 -9.24 -32.94 24.45
CA LEU A 30 -8.19 -33.46 23.56
C LEU A 30 -8.73 -33.58 22.13
N GLY A 31 -8.46 -32.59 21.27
CA GLY A 31 -8.92 -32.53 19.89
C GLY A 31 -7.92 -33.07 18.87
N ASP A 32 -8.40 -33.48 17.69
CA ASP A 32 -7.54 -33.90 16.58
C ASP A 32 -6.83 -32.70 15.91
N GLY A 33 -5.51 -32.68 15.99
CA GLY A 33 -4.66 -31.66 15.40
C GLY A 33 -4.60 -31.67 13.86
N GLN A 34 -5.16 -32.68 13.18
CA GLN A 34 -5.32 -32.70 11.72
C GLN A 34 -6.55 -31.91 11.24
N VAL A 35 -7.53 -31.68 12.13
CA VAL A 35 -8.76 -30.91 11.82
C VAL A 35 -9.00 -29.78 12.84
N PRO A 36 -8.00 -28.91 13.11
CA PRO A 36 -8.03 -27.95 14.21
C PRO A 36 -9.15 -26.91 14.10
N ASN A 37 -9.58 -26.58 12.88
CA ASN A 37 -10.64 -25.60 12.63
C ASN A 37 -12.01 -26.09 13.15
N VAL A 38 -12.22 -27.39 13.22
CA VAL A 38 -13.47 -27.97 13.73
C VAL A 38 -13.65 -27.65 15.21
N TYR A 39 -12.59 -27.84 16.00
CA TYR A 39 -12.63 -27.61 17.45
C TYR A 39 -12.56 -26.13 17.83
N ILE A 40 -12.05 -25.25 16.97
CA ILE A 40 -12.12 -23.80 17.20
C ILE A 40 -13.58 -23.34 17.29
N MET A 41 -14.49 -23.96 16.53
CA MET A 41 -15.92 -23.63 16.56
C MET A 41 -16.64 -24.10 17.83
N LEU A 42 -15.99 -24.91 18.69
CA LEU A 42 -16.58 -25.36 19.96
C LEU A 42 -16.49 -24.32 21.08
N THR A 43 -15.57 -23.36 20.99
CA THR A 43 -15.23 -22.44 22.09
C THR A 43 -15.16 -23.13 23.47
N PRO A 44 -14.35 -24.20 23.64
CA PRO A 44 -14.42 -25.07 24.82
C PRO A 44 -13.89 -24.47 26.12
N GLN A 45 -13.29 -23.28 26.08
CA GLN A 45 -12.62 -22.69 27.23
C GLN A 45 -13.59 -22.43 28.39
N GLY A 46 -13.33 -23.06 29.54
CA GLY A 46 -14.11 -22.88 30.77
C GLY A 46 -15.46 -23.60 30.79
N LEU A 47 -15.80 -24.37 29.75
CA LEU A 47 -17.00 -25.19 29.73
C LEU A 47 -16.77 -26.54 30.44
N PRO A 48 -17.75 -27.06 31.18
CA PRO A 48 -17.68 -28.41 31.71
C PRO A 48 -17.56 -29.47 30.58
N PRO A 49 -16.88 -30.61 30.82
CA PRO A 49 -16.73 -31.67 29.82
C PRO A 49 -18.05 -32.15 29.21
N GLY A 50 -19.10 -32.34 30.02
CA GLY A 50 -20.41 -32.80 29.55
C GLY A 50 -21.07 -31.84 28.55
N GLU A 51 -21.05 -30.54 28.83
CA GLU A 51 -21.64 -29.53 27.94
C GLU A 51 -20.82 -29.37 26.64
N THR A 52 -19.49 -29.50 26.74
CA THR A 52 -18.59 -29.51 25.58
C THR A 52 -18.90 -30.68 24.65
N VAL A 53 -19.18 -31.86 25.22
CA VAL A 53 -19.52 -33.08 24.47
C VAL A 53 -20.88 -32.95 23.79
N GLU A 54 -21.90 -32.43 24.49
CA GLU A 54 -23.22 -32.19 23.88
C GLU A 54 -23.14 -31.26 22.66
N ARG A 55 -22.37 -30.17 22.77
CA ARG A 55 -22.13 -29.25 21.65
C ARG A 55 -21.36 -29.92 20.52
N ALA A 56 -20.36 -30.75 20.85
CA ALA A 56 -19.58 -31.48 19.84
C ALA A 56 -20.43 -32.49 19.06
N LEU A 57 -21.31 -33.21 19.75
CA LEU A 57 -22.25 -34.15 19.13
C LEU A 57 -23.28 -33.43 18.26
N ALA A 58 -23.85 -32.32 18.74
CA ALA A 58 -24.78 -31.49 17.97
C ALA A 58 -24.13 -30.89 16.71
N GLY A 59 -22.84 -30.54 16.79
CA GLY A 59 -22.04 -30.05 15.66
C GLY A 59 -21.48 -31.16 14.74
N HIS A 60 -21.73 -32.43 15.04
CA HIS A 60 -21.16 -33.59 14.34
C HIS A 60 -19.62 -33.57 14.26
N TYR A 61 -18.96 -33.11 15.33
CA TYR A 61 -17.51 -33.04 15.38
C TYR A 61 -16.88 -34.41 15.66
N PRO A 62 -15.66 -34.69 15.14
CA PRO A 62 -15.01 -35.98 15.32
C PRO A 62 -14.55 -36.19 16.77
N PRO A 63 -14.53 -37.45 17.25
CA PRO A 63 -14.02 -37.79 18.58
C PRO A 63 -12.51 -37.53 18.70
N SER A 64 -11.97 -37.63 19.92
CA SER A 64 -10.54 -37.49 20.17
C SER A 64 -9.73 -38.53 19.38
N PRO A 65 -8.55 -38.19 18.83
CA PRO A 65 -7.77 -39.06 17.94
C PRO A 65 -7.04 -40.21 18.67
N LEU A 66 -7.44 -40.51 19.91
CA LEU A 66 -6.90 -41.56 20.76
C LEU A 66 -7.68 -42.85 20.55
N PHE A 67 -7.03 -44.00 20.66
CA PHE A 67 -7.73 -45.27 20.54
C PHE A 67 -8.60 -45.53 21.77
N ALA A 68 -9.93 -45.55 21.58
CA ALA A 68 -10.90 -45.67 22.66
C ALA A 68 -10.67 -46.94 23.51
N GLU A 69 -10.91 -46.79 24.82
CA GLU A 69 -10.82 -47.86 25.84
C GLU A 69 -9.44 -48.48 26.03
N GLN A 70 -8.38 -47.84 25.53
CA GLN A 70 -7.01 -48.24 25.79
C GLN A 70 -6.34 -47.35 26.84
N PRO A 71 -5.38 -47.91 27.61
CA PRO A 71 -4.53 -47.09 28.44
C PRO A 71 -3.78 -46.06 27.58
N VAL A 72 -3.75 -44.83 28.06
CA VAL A 72 -2.92 -43.76 27.51
C VAL A 72 -1.82 -43.48 28.50
N TRP A 73 -0.61 -43.26 28.01
CA TRP A 73 0.55 -42.94 28.83
C TRP A 73 1.06 -41.55 28.49
N ARG A 74 1.61 -40.87 29.49
CA ARG A 74 2.30 -39.58 29.36
C ARG A 74 3.80 -39.80 29.58
N HIS A 75 4.63 -39.13 28.79
CA HIS A 75 6.07 -39.22 28.98
C HIS A 75 6.51 -38.44 30.22
N ARG A 76 7.32 -39.04 31.09
CA ARG A 76 7.74 -38.46 32.38
C ARG A 76 8.58 -37.20 32.24
N LYS A 77 9.48 -37.17 31.26
CA LYS A 77 10.39 -36.01 31.03
C LYS A 77 9.80 -34.95 30.10
N ASN A 78 8.75 -35.28 29.35
CA ASN A 78 8.12 -34.36 28.40
C ASN A 78 6.60 -34.58 28.40
N PRO A 79 5.87 -33.88 29.28
CA PRO A 79 4.43 -34.06 29.43
C PRO A 79 3.60 -33.77 28.17
N ALA A 80 4.19 -33.13 27.16
CA ALA A 80 3.56 -32.90 25.87
C ALA A 80 3.54 -34.15 24.96
N LEU A 81 4.15 -35.26 25.38
CA LEU A 81 4.13 -36.52 24.64
C LEU A 81 3.15 -37.50 25.28
N LEU A 82 2.17 -37.95 24.49
CA LEU A 82 1.26 -39.03 24.86
C LEU A 82 1.52 -40.26 24.00
N ARG A 83 1.09 -41.40 24.51
CA ARG A 83 1.24 -42.69 23.86
C ARG A 83 0.00 -43.54 24.12
N ASP A 84 -0.48 -44.24 23.10
CA ASP A 84 -1.42 -45.35 23.25
C ASP A 84 -0.75 -46.68 22.85
N ALA A 85 -1.50 -47.78 22.74
CA ALA A 85 -0.89 -49.07 22.41
C ALA A 85 -0.29 -49.10 20.99
N ARG A 86 -0.72 -48.21 20.10
CA ARG A 86 -0.38 -48.21 18.67
C ARG A 86 0.57 -47.08 18.28
N ARG A 87 0.50 -45.92 18.92
CA ARG A 87 1.08 -44.67 18.42
C ARG A 87 1.50 -43.71 19.53
N ASP A 88 2.32 -42.75 19.13
CA ASP A 88 2.73 -41.61 19.94
C ASP A 88 2.11 -40.33 19.36
N TYR A 89 1.84 -39.37 20.24
CA TYR A 89 1.18 -38.11 19.93
C TYR A 89 1.93 -36.96 20.59
N TYR A 90 1.94 -35.81 19.94
CA TYR A 90 2.48 -34.56 20.46
C TYR A 90 1.36 -33.55 20.70
N LEU A 91 1.24 -33.06 21.93
CA LEU A 91 0.37 -31.96 22.31
C LEU A 91 0.98 -30.65 21.84
N LEU A 92 0.28 -29.93 20.97
CA LEU A 92 0.73 -28.63 20.47
C LEU A 92 0.63 -27.58 21.58
N PRO A 93 1.76 -27.07 22.14
CA PRO A 93 1.72 -26.29 23.39
C PRO A 93 0.95 -24.97 23.28
N GLY A 94 0.94 -24.35 22.09
CA GLY A 94 0.29 -23.04 21.87
C GLY A 94 -1.23 -23.09 21.66
N TYR A 95 -1.84 -24.28 21.54
CA TYR A 95 -3.26 -24.41 21.17
C TYR A 95 -4.21 -24.17 22.34
N GLN A 96 -3.90 -24.69 23.52
CA GLN A 96 -4.79 -24.57 24.68
C GLN A 96 -5.01 -23.11 25.07
N ALA A 97 -3.93 -22.34 25.22
CA ALA A 97 -4.02 -20.93 25.61
C ALA A 97 -4.80 -20.08 24.58
N ARG A 98 -4.75 -20.46 23.30
CA ARG A 98 -5.34 -19.69 22.21
C ARG A 98 -6.79 -20.10 21.89
N TYR A 99 -7.14 -21.37 22.04
CA TYR A 99 -8.39 -21.94 21.55
C TYR A 99 -9.17 -22.74 22.59
N GLY A 100 -8.64 -22.91 23.81
CA GLY A 100 -9.32 -23.60 24.90
C GLY A 100 -9.31 -25.13 24.83
N TYR A 101 -8.56 -25.73 23.90
CA TYR A 101 -8.42 -27.19 23.80
C TYR A 101 -6.97 -27.60 23.49
N HIS A 102 -6.63 -28.84 23.80
CA HIS A 102 -5.37 -29.45 23.45
C HIS A 102 -5.45 -30.09 22.06
N ALA A 103 -4.67 -29.59 21.10
CA ALA A 103 -4.54 -30.24 19.80
C ALA A 103 -3.51 -31.37 19.87
N LEU A 104 -3.95 -32.61 19.59
CA LEU A 104 -3.10 -33.80 19.51
C LEU A 104 -2.65 -34.03 18.08
N HIS A 105 -1.35 -33.95 17.85
CA HIS A 105 -0.75 -34.31 16.58
C HIS A 105 -0.23 -35.74 16.62
N ARG A 106 -0.81 -36.61 15.80
CA ARG A 106 -0.34 -37.99 15.65
C ARG A 106 1.03 -38.02 14.98
N LEU A 107 1.99 -38.73 15.57
CA LEU A 107 3.34 -38.88 15.03
C LEU A 107 3.44 -40.09 14.07
N ALA A 108 4.36 -40.00 13.11
CA ALA A 108 4.64 -41.05 12.13
C ALA A 108 5.60 -42.14 12.66
N PHE A 109 6.14 -41.93 13.85
CA PHE A 109 7.13 -42.79 14.52
C PHE A 109 6.76 -42.93 16.00
N ARG A 110 7.50 -43.78 16.72
CA ARG A 110 7.44 -43.90 18.18
C ARG A 110 8.81 -43.59 18.77
N PHE A 111 8.83 -42.93 19.92
CA PHE A 111 10.06 -42.69 20.66
C PHE A 111 10.57 -44.00 21.26
N ASN A 112 11.89 -44.20 21.24
CA ASN A 112 12.53 -45.31 21.95
C ASN A 112 12.87 -44.89 23.38
N HIS A 113 13.40 -45.85 24.15
CA HIS A 113 13.82 -45.62 25.52
C HIS A 113 14.92 -44.54 25.61
N GLY A 114 14.97 -43.86 26.73
CA GLY A 114 16.06 -42.94 27.06
C GLY A 114 15.91 -41.56 26.45
N LEU A 115 14.68 -41.08 26.21
CA LEU A 115 14.46 -39.74 25.64
C LEU A 115 15.12 -38.66 26.53
N GLU A 116 16.06 -37.93 25.93
CA GLU A 116 16.91 -36.94 26.56
C GLU A 116 16.65 -35.56 25.94
N ASN A 117 16.49 -34.55 26.79
CA ASN A 117 16.38 -33.15 26.37
C ASN A 117 17.79 -32.56 26.23
N LEU A 118 18.17 -32.17 25.01
CA LEU A 118 19.47 -31.56 24.73
C LEU A 118 19.42 -30.02 24.80
N GLY A 119 18.26 -29.45 25.15
CA GLY A 119 18.00 -28.02 25.11
C GLY A 119 17.60 -27.53 23.72
N HIS A 120 17.13 -26.27 23.64
CA HIS A 120 16.85 -25.59 22.37
C HIS A 120 15.92 -26.36 21.40
N GLN A 121 14.96 -27.12 21.92
CA GLN A 121 14.03 -27.97 21.16
C GLN A 121 14.65 -29.24 20.53
N TYR A 122 15.91 -29.55 20.81
CA TYR A 122 16.56 -30.78 20.36
C TYR A 122 16.43 -31.88 21.41
N TRP A 123 16.10 -33.07 20.94
CA TRP A 123 15.93 -34.25 21.76
C TRP A 123 16.57 -35.45 21.07
N ARG A 124 16.91 -36.48 21.84
CA ARG A 124 17.35 -37.77 21.28
C ARG A 124 16.90 -38.91 22.16
N ASP A 125 16.80 -40.10 21.57
CA ASP A 125 16.67 -41.36 22.30
C ASP A 125 17.85 -42.29 21.94
N GLU A 126 17.77 -43.55 22.37
CA GLU A 126 18.80 -44.57 22.11
C GLU A 126 19.07 -44.87 20.62
N THR A 127 18.23 -44.38 19.69
CA THR A 127 18.30 -44.72 18.26
C THR A 127 18.16 -43.53 17.31
N CYS A 128 17.55 -42.43 17.74
CA CYS A 128 17.09 -41.34 16.89
C CYS A 128 17.27 -39.98 17.55
N ALA A 129 17.33 -38.93 16.73
CA ALA A 129 17.30 -37.54 17.17
C ALA A 129 16.09 -36.81 16.59
N TYR A 130 15.65 -35.78 17.30
CA TYR A 130 14.38 -35.10 17.06
C TYR A 130 14.50 -33.59 17.26
N TRP A 131 13.69 -32.83 16.53
CA TRP A 131 13.48 -31.41 16.76
C TRP A 131 11.98 -31.12 16.99
N PHE A 132 11.68 -30.38 18.05
CA PHE A 132 10.32 -30.14 18.56
C PHE A 132 9.91 -28.67 18.34
N ASP A 133 9.08 -28.41 17.33
CA ASP A 133 8.47 -27.09 17.13
C ASP A 133 7.17 -26.92 17.93
N HIS A 134 6.61 -25.72 17.93
CA HIS A 134 5.27 -25.40 18.44
C HIS A 134 4.15 -26.14 17.70
N TYR A 135 4.40 -26.58 16.46
CA TYR A 135 3.39 -27.16 15.58
C TYR A 135 3.68 -28.61 15.16
N THR A 136 4.90 -29.11 15.34
CA THR A 136 5.29 -30.42 14.84
C THR A 136 6.50 -30.97 15.59
N VAL A 137 6.69 -32.29 15.49
CA VAL A 137 7.95 -32.94 15.87
C VAL A 137 8.47 -33.67 14.65
N VAL A 138 9.73 -33.41 14.31
CA VAL A 138 10.40 -34.03 13.17
C VAL A 138 11.55 -34.89 13.65
N THR A 139 11.75 -36.04 12.99
CA THR A 139 12.99 -36.81 13.10
C THR A 139 14.09 -36.08 12.33
N ILE A 140 15.27 -36.00 12.93
CA ILE A 140 16.45 -35.47 12.26
C ILE A 140 17.06 -36.62 11.45
N ALA A 141 16.73 -36.67 10.16
CA ALA A 141 17.19 -37.73 9.28
C ALA A 141 18.72 -37.83 9.25
N ASP A 142 19.23 -39.06 9.24
CA ASP A 142 20.66 -39.40 9.12
C ASP A 142 21.59 -38.82 10.20
N ALA A 143 21.03 -38.24 11.28
CA ALA A 143 21.82 -37.75 12.39
C ALA A 143 22.40 -38.89 13.24
N ARG A 144 23.68 -38.78 13.59
CA ARG A 144 24.32 -39.62 14.61
C ARG A 144 23.84 -39.20 16.00
N HIS A 145 22.64 -39.64 16.38
CA HIS A 145 21.94 -39.25 17.60
C HIS A 145 22.83 -39.25 18.87
N GLY A 146 23.68 -40.27 19.07
CA GLY A 146 24.58 -40.37 20.22
C GLY A 146 25.66 -39.28 20.30
N HIS A 147 25.98 -38.62 19.19
CA HIS A 147 26.97 -37.54 19.11
C HIS A 147 26.33 -36.15 18.96
N LEU A 148 25.00 -36.08 18.84
CA LEU A 148 24.31 -34.82 18.65
C LEU A 148 24.42 -33.92 19.89
N ALA A 149 25.02 -32.74 19.72
CA ALA A 149 25.22 -31.76 20.77
C ALA A 149 25.17 -30.33 20.21
N LEU A 150 24.98 -29.35 21.10
CA LEU A 150 25.07 -27.92 20.74
C LEU A 150 26.49 -27.62 20.20
N LEU A 151 26.57 -26.93 19.07
CA LEU A 151 27.83 -26.57 18.44
C LEU A 151 28.51 -25.45 19.22
N GLU A 152 29.72 -25.72 19.70
CA GLU A 152 30.56 -24.76 20.42
C GLU A 152 31.62 -24.10 19.51
N PRO A 153 32.01 -22.83 19.77
CA PRO A 153 31.50 -21.95 20.83
C PRO A 153 30.10 -21.39 20.50
N SER A 154 29.18 -21.49 21.46
CA SER A 154 27.82 -20.93 21.34
C SER A 154 27.68 -19.62 22.14
N PRO A 155 27.12 -18.53 21.57
CA PRO A 155 26.93 -17.30 22.33
C PRO A 155 25.81 -17.44 23.37
N ALA A 156 25.91 -16.70 24.48
CA ALA A 156 24.89 -16.72 25.54
C ALA A 156 23.48 -16.29 25.06
N SER A 157 23.39 -15.59 23.92
CA SER A 157 22.14 -15.16 23.29
C SER A 157 21.46 -16.23 22.43
N VAL A 158 22.00 -17.45 22.34
CA VAL A 158 21.41 -18.52 21.51
C VAL A 158 20.01 -18.87 22.01
N THR A 159 19.07 -18.84 21.07
CA THR A 159 17.68 -19.25 21.26
C THR A 159 17.41 -20.55 20.50
N ALA A 160 16.28 -21.21 20.76
CA ALA A 160 15.91 -22.40 20.00
C ALA A 160 15.81 -22.16 18.47
N ALA A 161 15.48 -20.93 18.06
CA ALA A 161 15.41 -20.55 16.65
C ALA A 161 16.78 -20.37 15.97
N SER A 162 17.86 -20.24 16.75
CA SER A 162 19.21 -19.97 16.24
C SER A 162 20.24 -21.02 16.60
N ALA A 163 19.92 -21.93 17.52
CA ALA A 163 20.82 -22.98 17.99
C ALA A 163 21.27 -23.91 16.85
N LEU A 164 22.59 -24.02 16.72
CA LEU A 164 23.25 -24.92 15.79
C LEU A 164 23.66 -26.17 16.55
N PHE A 165 23.24 -27.33 16.07
CA PHE A 165 23.62 -28.62 16.63
C PHE A 165 24.53 -29.36 15.67
N SER A 166 25.49 -30.12 16.19
CA SER A 166 26.32 -31.00 15.36
C SER A 166 26.35 -32.41 15.92
N ASP A 167 26.41 -33.39 15.03
CA ASP A 167 26.61 -34.81 15.36
C ASP A 167 28.04 -35.29 15.06
N GLY A 168 28.96 -34.35 14.82
CA GLY A 168 30.35 -34.60 14.43
C GLY A 168 30.57 -34.83 12.94
N VAL A 169 29.50 -34.93 12.12
CA VAL A 169 29.59 -35.04 10.64
C VAL A 169 28.76 -33.97 9.95
N THR A 170 27.67 -33.57 10.56
CA THR A 170 26.68 -32.64 10.05
C THR A 170 26.42 -31.54 11.07
N VAL A 171 26.06 -30.36 10.59
CA VAL A 171 25.53 -29.26 11.38
C VAL A 171 24.07 -29.01 10.99
N PHE A 172 23.23 -28.83 12.01
CA PHE A 172 21.79 -28.70 11.91
C PHE A 172 21.31 -27.36 12.49
N LEU A 173 20.28 -26.79 11.85
CA LEU A 173 19.48 -25.68 12.36
C LEU A 173 18.01 -26.09 12.32
N GLN A 174 17.32 -25.99 13.46
CA GLN A 174 15.92 -26.43 13.60
C GLN A 174 15.68 -27.86 13.08
N GLY A 175 16.63 -28.78 13.35
CA GLY A 175 16.57 -30.17 12.91
C GLY A 175 16.83 -30.39 11.41
N GLN A 176 17.16 -29.35 10.64
CA GLN A 176 17.46 -29.46 9.21
C GLN A 176 18.96 -29.32 8.95
N PHE A 177 19.47 -30.11 7.99
CA PHE A 177 20.85 -30.02 7.51
C PHE A 177 21.16 -28.60 6.99
N ILE A 178 22.27 -28.02 7.45
CA ILE A 178 22.78 -26.74 6.90
C ILE A 178 24.21 -26.82 6.37
N ALA A 179 25.04 -27.73 6.89
CA ALA A 179 26.42 -27.88 6.47
C ALA A 179 27.01 -29.22 6.93
N ASN A 180 28.11 -29.65 6.30
CA ASN A 180 28.96 -30.71 6.84
C ASN A 180 29.84 -30.15 7.98
N ALA A 181 30.28 -30.99 8.91
CA ALA A 181 31.15 -30.63 10.03
C ALA A 181 32.55 -30.15 9.59
N THR A 182 32.94 -30.41 8.34
CA THR A 182 34.17 -29.84 7.74
C THR A 182 34.00 -28.38 7.32
N ALA A 183 32.76 -27.90 7.19
CA ALA A 183 32.48 -26.50 6.87
C ALA A 183 32.81 -25.60 8.05
N GLN A 184 33.29 -24.38 7.76
CA GLN A 184 33.50 -23.37 8.79
C GLN A 184 32.16 -22.71 9.12
N VAL A 185 31.57 -23.11 10.25
CA VAL A 185 30.29 -22.58 10.73
C VAL A 185 30.52 -21.73 11.97
N SER A 186 29.98 -20.51 11.98
CA SER A 186 30.03 -19.63 13.15
C SER A 186 28.76 -18.82 13.32
N TYR A 187 28.43 -18.54 14.58
CA TYR A 187 27.37 -17.61 14.94
C TYR A 187 27.73 -16.16 14.56
N CYS A 188 26.70 -15.34 14.42
CA CYS A 188 26.82 -13.88 14.38
C CYS A 188 26.25 -13.28 15.67
N ASN A 189 26.37 -11.96 15.84
CA ASN A 189 25.77 -11.25 16.97
C ASN A 189 24.23 -11.14 16.92
N HIS A 190 23.57 -11.82 15.97
CA HIS A 190 22.12 -11.81 15.79
C HIS A 190 21.62 -13.23 15.46
N PRO A 191 20.53 -13.72 16.10
CA PRO A 191 20.08 -15.11 15.98
C PRO A 191 19.66 -15.52 14.56
N ASP A 192 19.16 -14.57 13.77
CA ASP A 192 18.78 -14.82 12.37
C ASP A 192 19.98 -14.99 11.43
N TYR A 193 21.21 -14.65 11.83
CA TYR A 193 22.37 -14.65 10.94
C TYR A 193 23.48 -15.60 11.42
N ARG A 194 24.18 -16.19 10.45
CA ARG A 194 25.30 -17.11 10.67
C ARG A 194 26.24 -17.10 9.48
N VAL A 195 27.48 -17.55 9.68
CA VAL A 195 28.47 -17.71 8.60
C VAL A 195 28.67 -19.20 8.35
N ILE A 196 28.65 -19.62 7.09
CA ILE A 196 28.95 -20.99 6.64
C ILE A 196 29.87 -20.86 5.42
N ASP A 197 31.09 -21.41 5.50
CA ASP A 197 32.09 -21.42 4.42
C ASP A 197 32.26 -20.05 3.72
N ASN A 198 32.56 -19.02 4.53
CA ASN A 198 32.73 -17.64 4.07
C ASN A 198 31.50 -17.06 3.34
N LYS A 199 30.30 -17.50 3.69
CA LYS A 199 29.05 -16.87 3.24
C LYS A 199 28.15 -16.60 4.44
N VAL A 200 27.50 -15.45 4.43
CA VAL A 200 26.52 -15.09 5.46
C VAL A 200 25.16 -15.62 5.04
N TYR A 201 24.47 -16.27 5.97
CA TYR A 201 23.13 -16.82 5.80
C TYR A 201 22.16 -16.15 6.74
N ARG A 202 20.95 -15.86 6.25
CA ARG A 202 19.78 -15.56 7.07
C ARG A 202 18.82 -16.74 7.03
N GLY A 203 18.56 -17.33 8.19
CA GLY A 203 17.92 -18.64 8.28
C GLY A 203 18.66 -19.67 7.42
N PHE A 204 17.97 -20.26 6.43
CA PHE A 204 18.50 -21.28 5.52
C PHE A 204 19.03 -20.74 4.18
N LYS A 205 18.95 -19.42 3.94
CA LYS A 205 19.31 -18.82 2.64
C LYS A 205 20.54 -17.95 2.77
N PRO A 206 21.48 -18.03 1.81
CA PRO A 206 22.57 -17.06 1.75
C PRO A 206 22.02 -15.66 1.48
N LEU A 207 22.71 -14.64 1.98
CA LEU A 207 22.38 -13.26 1.63
C LEU A 207 22.53 -13.09 0.12
N HIS A 208 21.52 -12.48 -0.50
CA HIS A 208 21.42 -12.35 -1.94
C HIS A 208 20.99 -10.94 -2.32
N GLN A 209 21.42 -10.53 -3.51
CA GLN A 209 21.07 -9.27 -4.14
C GLN A 209 19.64 -9.30 -4.66
N LYS A 210 19.17 -8.15 -5.13
CA LYS A 210 17.81 -7.96 -5.65
C LYS A 210 17.49 -8.87 -6.85
N ASP A 211 18.48 -9.27 -7.62
CA ASP A 211 18.36 -10.18 -8.77
C ASP A 211 18.47 -11.67 -8.38
N GLY A 212 18.61 -11.97 -7.09
CA GLY A 212 18.78 -13.33 -6.56
C GLY A 212 20.22 -13.84 -6.57
N THR A 213 21.18 -13.10 -7.11
CA THR A 213 22.59 -13.50 -7.07
C THR A 213 23.15 -13.39 -5.63
N PRO A 214 24.16 -14.19 -5.24
CA PRO A 214 24.78 -14.07 -3.93
C PRO A 214 25.32 -12.65 -3.66
N LEU A 215 25.15 -12.14 -2.44
CA LEU A 215 25.68 -10.85 -2.04
C LEU A 215 27.21 -10.95 -1.83
N PRO A 216 28.03 -10.11 -2.50
CA PRO A 216 29.47 -10.08 -2.26
C PRO A 216 29.77 -9.41 -0.92
N ILE A 217 30.09 -10.21 0.09
CA ILE A 217 30.51 -9.76 1.43
C ILE A 217 32.04 -9.88 1.50
N ALA A 218 32.72 -8.80 1.86
CA ALA A 218 34.17 -8.74 1.81
C ALA A 218 34.79 -9.56 2.95
N ASN A 219 34.26 -9.40 4.17
CA ASN A 219 34.74 -10.12 5.35
C ASN A 219 33.59 -10.82 6.10
N PRO A 220 33.09 -11.96 5.58
CA PRO A 220 31.95 -12.68 6.15
C PRO A 220 32.11 -13.01 7.64
N GLY A 221 33.32 -13.36 8.09
CA GLY A 221 33.61 -13.66 9.51
C GLY A 221 33.46 -12.46 10.46
N ASN A 222 33.52 -11.24 9.93
CA ASN A 222 33.31 -10.00 10.70
C ASN A 222 31.87 -9.48 10.58
N PHE A 223 30.96 -10.23 9.95
CA PHE A 223 29.59 -9.82 9.79
C PHE A 223 28.87 -9.68 11.13
N GLN A 224 28.29 -8.50 11.35
CA GLN A 224 27.52 -8.17 12.54
C GLN A 224 26.33 -7.29 12.18
N MET A 225 25.18 -7.55 12.79
CA MET A 225 24.05 -6.64 12.75
C MET A 225 24.32 -5.46 13.69
N LEU A 226 24.21 -4.25 13.17
CA LEU A 226 24.37 -3.01 13.92
C LEU A 226 23.08 -2.69 14.69
N ALA A 227 21.95 -2.68 13.97
CA ALA A 227 20.61 -2.55 14.53
C ALA A 227 19.55 -2.84 13.46
N ARG A 228 18.47 -3.50 13.86
CA ARG A 228 17.28 -3.71 13.01
C ARG A 228 17.65 -4.35 11.66
N ARG A 229 17.62 -3.57 10.57
CA ARG A 229 17.86 -4.02 9.19
C ARG A 229 19.27 -3.67 8.67
N TRP A 230 20.13 -3.16 9.53
CA TRP A 230 21.45 -2.66 9.17
C TRP A 230 22.53 -3.51 9.83
N GLY A 231 23.44 -4.05 9.03
CA GLY A 231 24.63 -4.78 9.44
C GLY A 231 25.89 -4.23 8.80
N SER A 232 27.03 -4.80 9.15
CA SER A 232 28.34 -4.46 8.61
C SER A 232 29.19 -5.72 8.56
N ASP A 233 30.07 -5.83 7.58
CA ASP A 233 31.15 -6.82 7.56
C ASP A 233 32.49 -6.24 8.02
N GLY A 234 32.47 -5.07 8.65
CA GLY A 234 33.66 -4.33 9.07
C GLY A 234 34.34 -3.54 7.94
N GLN A 235 33.87 -3.66 6.71
CA GLN A 235 34.35 -2.85 5.57
C GLN A 235 33.21 -2.07 4.89
N SER A 236 32.04 -2.69 4.78
CA SER A 236 30.87 -2.12 4.11
C SER A 236 29.62 -2.32 4.96
N ILE A 237 28.64 -1.46 4.75
CA ILE A 237 27.33 -1.61 5.39
C ILE A 237 26.49 -2.57 4.54
N ILE A 238 25.86 -3.53 5.20
CA ILE A 238 24.98 -4.53 4.62
C ILE A 238 23.55 -4.22 5.04
N VAL A 239 22.64 -4.05 4.09
CA VAL A 239 21.27 -3.59 4.38
C VAL A 239 20.26 -4.64 3.96
N GLN A 240 19.40 -5.03 4.89
CA GLN A 240 18.22 -5.85 4.64
C GLN A 240 17.10 -4.98 4.05
N ALA A 241 16.93 -5.07 2.74
CA ALA A 241 15.96 -4.31 1.97
C ALA A 241 14.69 -5.14 1.69
N GLN A 242 13.64 -4.45 1.26
CA GLN A 242 12.37 -5.08 0.90
C GLN A 242 11.76 -4.41 -0.32
N GLN A 243 11.22 -5.22 -1.22
CA GLN A 243 10.39 -4.78 -2.33
C GLN A 243 8.96 -5.33 -2.18
N GLY A 244 7.97 -4.49 -2.47
CA GLY A 244 6.55 -4.85 -2.39
C GLY A 244 5.94 -4.68 -1.00
N SER A 245 4.70 -4.19 -0.96
CA SER A 245 3.92 -4.02 0.28
C SER A 245 3.04 -5.23 0.61
N SER A 246 2.68 -6.07 -0.37
CA SER A 246 1.77 -7.22 -0.22
C SER A 246 2.46 -8.58 -0.26
N ILE A 247 3.53 -8.73 -1.06
CA ILE A 247 4.42 -9.91 -1.08
C ILE A 247 5.83 -9.38 -0.91
N ALA A 248 6.33 -9.39 0.32
CA ALA A 248 7.63 -8.86 0.68
C ALA A 248 8.75 -9.72 0.05
N TYR A 249 9.36 -9.24 -1.04
CA TYR A 249 10.62 -9.80 -1.52
C TYR A 249 11.76 -9.15 -0.74
N GLU A 250 12.32 -9.89 0.20
CA GLU A 250 13.52 -9.50 0.94
C GLU A 250 14.76 -9.72 0.08
N TYR A 251 15.66 -8.74 0.08
CA TYR A 251 16.96 -8.83 -0.57
C TYR A 251 17.97 -7.98 0.21
N PHE A 252 19.23 -8.12 -0.12
CA PHE A 252 20.31 -7.39 0.52
C PHE A 252 21.10 -6.58 -0.50
N TYR A 253 21.65 -5.45 -0.06
CA TYR A 253 22.64 -4.73 -0.84
C TYR A 253 23.73 -4.20 0.08
N ARG A 254 24.86 -3.87 -0.54
CA ARG A 254 26.04 -3.37 0.15
C ARG A 254 26.21 -1.88 -0.15
N ILE A 255 26.61 -1.13 0.86
CA ILE A 255 27.02 0.27 0.73
C ILE A 255 28.53 0.31 1.00
N ASP A 256 29.28 0.59 -0.05
CA ASP A 256 30.73 0.75 0.00
C ASP A 256 31.09 2.19 0.32
N ASN A 257 32.24 2.39 0.99
CA ASN A 257 32.77 3.69 1.37
C ASN A 257 31.84 4.50 2.30
N ALA A 258 30.98 3.83 3.07
CA ALA A 258 30.32 4.46 4.21
C ALA A 258 31.36 4.76 5.29
N ASP A 259 31.19 5.88 6.00
CA ASP A 259 32.06 6.19 7.12
C ASP A 259 31.63 5.37 8.34
N LEU A 260 32.23 4.19 8.49
CA LEU A 260 31.84 3.21 9.51
C LEU A 260 32.01 3.75 10.95
N GLU A 261 32.97 4.64 11.17
CA GLU A 261 33.24 5.21 12.50
C GLU A 261 32.09 6.11 12.98
N THR A 262 31.45 6.83 12.06
CA THR A 262 30.31 7.73 12.37
C THR A 262 28.95 7.16 11.97
N PHE A 263 28.92 5.92 11.47
CA PHE A 263 27.69 5.31 10.98
C PHE A 263 26.72 5.06 12.13
N THR A 264 25.55 5.67 12.05
CA THR A 264 24.50 5.62 13.07
C THR A 264 23.20 5.14 12.43
N VAL A 265 22.64 4.06 12.97
CA VAL A 265 21.31 3.57 12.60
C VAL A 265 20.26 4.38 13.34
N LEU A 266 19.40 5.08 12.61
CA LEU A 266 18.34 5.91 13.19
C LEU A 266 17.07 5.09 13.39
N ASN A 267 16.64 4.36 12.35
CA ASN A 267 15.56 3.38 12.49
C ASN A 267 15.69 2.20 11.52
N GLU A 268 14.62 1.42 11.33
CA GLU A 268 14.62 0.31 10.34
C GLU A 268 14.89 0.80 8.92
N ARG A 269 14.63 2.08 8.65
CA ARG A 269 14.55 2.64 7.31
C ARG A 269 15.67 3.63 7.01
N TYR A 270 16.16 4.34 8.00
CA TYR A 270 17.17 5.37 7.88
C TYR A 270 18.41 5.06 8.73
N ALA A 271 19.55 5.39 8.16
CA ALA A 271 20.82 5.49 8.85
C ALA A 271 21.56 6.72 8.31
N LYS A 272 22.58 7.20 9.02
CA LYS A 272 23.45 8.28 8.57
C LYS A 272 24.90 8.02 8.91
N ASP A 273 25.79 8.68 8.20
CA ASP A 273 27.16 8.91 8.64
C ASP A 273 27.46 10.42 8.56
N ARG A 274 28.70 10.82 8.85
CA ARG A 274 29.12 12.24 8.81
C ARG A 274 29.00 12.91 7.43
N HIS A 275 28.82 12.14 6.36
CA HIS A 275 28.82 12.65 4.98
C HIS A 275 27.44 12.61 4.32
N ARG A 276 26.60 11.63 4.67
CA ARG A 276 25.29 11.43 4.03
C ARG A 276 24.35 10.58 4.88
N ALA A 277 23.07 10.65 4.55
CA ALA A 277 22.06 9.76 5.08
C ALA A 277 21.69 8.70 4.03
N TYR A 278 21.14 7.60 4.52
CA TYR A 278 20.81 6.41 3.75
C TYR A 278 19.36 6.03 4.03
N TYR A 279 18.69 5.53 3.00
CA TYR A 279 17.36 4.95 3.13
C TYR A 279 17.37 3.51 2.63
N LEU A 280 16.61 2.62 3.29
CA LEU A 280 16.66 1.15 3.13
C LEU A 280 16.53 0.62 1.70
N THR A 281 16.06 1.42 0.74
CA THR A 281 15.95 1.02 -0.67
C THR A 281 17.20 1.39 -1.51
N GLY A 282 18.32 1.70 -0.86
CA GLY A 282 19.59 2.07 -1.51
C GLY A 282 19.72 3.54 -1.89
N LYS A 283 18.78 4.39 -1.45
CA LYS A 283 18.86 5.84 -1.72
C LYS A 283 19.88 6.49 -0.80
N ASN A 284 20.75 7.29 -1.40
CA ASN A 284 21.70 8.15 -0.70
C ASN A 284 21.15 9.58 -0.66
N LEU A 285 21.20 10.23 0.51
CA LEU A 285 20.68 11.57 0.74
C LEU A 285 21.81 12.48 1.21
N ARG A 286 22.02 13.60 0.49
CA ARG A 286 22.85 14.70 1.00
C ARG A 286 21.96 15.56 1.90
N TYR A 287 22.38 15.75 3.14
CA TYR A 287 21.68 16.57 4.13
C TYR A 287 22.49 17.80 4.51
N VAL A 288 21.84 18.77 5.14
CA VAL A 288 22.46 20.01 5.63
C VAL A 288 22.36 20.07 7.15
N GLY A 289 23.51 20.27 7.82
CA GLY A 289 23.55 20.36 9.28
C GLY A 289 23.22 19.02 9.93
N GLU A 290 22.26 18.96 10.86
CA GLU A 290 21.90 17.71 11.52
C GLU A 290 20.77 16.94 10.81
N PHE A 291 20.94 15.64 10.59
CA PHE A 291 19.89 14.77 10.05
C PHE A 291 19.26 13.91 11.14
N ASN A 292 17.96 14.05 11.34
CA ASN A 292 17.21 13.35 12.37
C ASN A 292 15.88 12.82 11.83
N LEU A 293 15.33 11.80 12.48
CA LEU A 293 13.96 11.40 12.23
C LEU A 293 13.02 12.53 12.69
N LEU A 294 11.92 12.72 11.97
CA LEU A 294 10.93 13.71 12.37
C LEU A 294 10.31 13.25 13.70
N ARG A 295 10.33 14.11 14.72
CA ARG A 295 9.59 13.85 15.95
C ARG A 295 8.10 14.02 15.67
N CYS A 296 7.37 12.92 15.74
CA CYS A 296 5.92 12.90 15.64
C CYS A 296 5.29 13.25 16.96
N TRP A 297 4.24 14.06 16.87
CA TRP A 297 3.36 14.42 17.97
C TRP A 297 1.97 13.88 17.66
N GLN A 298 1.50 12.90 18.42
CA GLN A 298 0.20 12.26 18.22
C GLN A 298 -0.76 12.68 19.34
N PRO A 299 -1.71 13.58 19.05
CA PRO A 299 -2.69 14.03 20.03
C PRO A 299 -3.73 12.96 20.36
N ALA A 300 -4.19 12.99 21.60
CA ALA A 300 -5.46 12.43 22.02
C ALA A 300 -6.42 13.57 22.36
N PHE A 301 -7.68 13.40 21.98
CA PHE A 301 -8.70 14.44 22.07
C PHE A 301 -9.83 14.05 23.03
N ASP A 302 -10.54 15.03 23.58
CA ASP A 302 -11.82 14.82 24.26
C ASP A 302 -13.01 14.78 23.27
N GLU A 303 -14.22 14.67 23.81
CA GLU A 303 -15.48 14.62 23.06
C GLU A 303 -15.73 15.89 22.21
N CYS A 304 -15.01 16.97 22.51
CA CYS A 304 -15.13 18.26 21.85
C CYS A 304 -13.91 18.59 20.96
N GLY A 305 -12.98 17.65 20.79
CA GLY A 305 -11.79 17.84 19.96
C GLY A 305 -10.70 18.70 20.61
N ARG A 306 -10.73 18.91 21.93
CA ARG A 306 -9.62 19.54 22.65
C ARG A 306 -8.55 18.52 22.93
N VAL A 307 -7.29 18.93 22.81
CA VAL A 307 -6.16 18.04 23.11
C VAL A 307 -6.07 17.84 24.62
N VAL A 308 -6.25 16.59 25.07
CA VAL A 308 -6.16 16.22 26.49
C VAL A 308 -4.81 15.60 26.85
N SER A 309 -4.15 14.98 25.88
CA SER A 309 -2.79 14.47 26.03
C SER A 309 -2.16 14.29 24.66
N ALA A 310 -0.86 14.01 24.63
CA ALA A 310 -0.16 13.66 23.40
C ALA A 310 0.95 12.65 23.70
N SER A 311 1.21 11.79 22.72
CA SER A 311 2.37 10.91 22.73
C SER A 311 3.38 11.36 21.67
N GLU A 312 4.65 11.14 21.95
CA GLU A 312 5.73 11.49 21.04
C GLU A 312 6.54 10.26 20.69
N HIS A 313 6.90 10.17 19.41
CA HIS A 313 7.72 9.10 18.87
C HIS A 313 8.44 9.61 17.62
N GLU A 314 9.44 8.89 17.14
CA GLU A 314 10.10 9.21 15.88
C GLU A 314 9.30 8.65 14.70
N ASP A 315 9.12 9.45 13.64
CA ASP A 315 8.45 9.02 12.42
C ASP A 315 9.28 7.93 11.72
N GLU A 316 8.59 6.87 11.29
CA GLU A 316 9.25 5.77 10.58
C GLU A 316 9.74 6.18 9.18
N TYR A 317 9.01 7.08 8.51
CA TYR A 317 9.16 7.41 7.09
C TYR A 317 9.68 8.82 6.84
N PHE A 318 9.51 9.73 7.79
CA PHE A 318 9.95 11.12 7.69
C PHE A 318 11.25 11.36 8.46
N ALA A 319 12.16 12.04 7.78
CA ALA A 319 13.35 12.63 8.36
C ALA A 319 13.43 14.10 7.98
N VAL A 320 14.13 14.88 8.80
CA VAL A 320 14.37 16.30 8.58
C VAL A 320 15.85 16.60 8.74
N ASP A 321 16.30 17.64 8.06
CA ASP A 321 17.56 18.31 8.35
C ASP A 321 17.33 19.82 8.56
N ASP A 322 18.42 20.58 8.67
CA ASP A 322 18.35 22.02 8.95
C ASP A 322 17.78 22.85 7.78
N GLN A 323 17.37 22.22 6.67
CA GLN A 323 16.73 22.89 5.54
C GLN A 323 15.54 22.12 4.94
N PHE A 324 15.57 20.79 4.95
CA PHE A 324 14.75 19.94 4.10
C PHE A 324 14.01 18.87 4.88
N VAL A 325 12.96 18.36 4.24
CA VAL A 325 12.16 17.22 4.71
C VAL A 325 12.34 16.08 3.73
N TYR A 326 12.43 14.85 4.24
CA TYR A 326 12.59 13.63 3.47
C TYR A 326 11.49 12.65 3.82
N ALA A 327 10.71 12.24 2.82
CA ALA A 327 9.67 11.24 2.94
C ALA A 327 10.08 9.98 2.17
N ALA A 328 10.18 8.84 2.87
CA ALA A 328 10.57 7.55 2.27
C ALA A 328 11.85 7.64 1.40
N GLY A 329 12.89 8.27 1.96
CA GLY A 329 14.19 8.47 1.32
C GLY A 329 14.19 9.46 0.16
N THR A 330 13.16 10.30 0.02
CA THR A 330 13.05 11.28 -1.07
C THR A 330 12.78 12.67 -0.49
N ARG A 331 13.52 13.67 -0.97
CA ARG A 331 13.29 15.07 -0.56
C ARG A 331 11.89 15.52 -0.96
N LEU A 332 11.11 15.97 0.02
CA LEU A 332 9.81 16.59 -0.16
C LEU A 332 10.01 18.03 -0.65
N ARG A 333 9.81 18.26 -1.95
CA ARG A 333 10.12 19.55 -2.58
C ARG A 333 9.20 20.65 -2.05
N GLY A 334 9.79 21.79 -1.69
CA GLY A 334 9.08 22.95 -1.16
C GLY A 334 8.82 22.89 0.34
N ALA A 335 9.05 21.74 0.98
CA ALA A 335 8.90 21.62 2.43
C ALA A 335 10.09 22.19 3.17
N HIS A 336 9.82 22.88 4.27
CA HIS A 336 10.84 23.52 5.10
C HIS A 336 11.13 22.68 6.35
N GLY A 337 12.34 22.10 6.42
CA GLY A 337 12.77 21.18 7.48
C GLY A 337 12.56 21.71 8.90
N PRO A 338 13.18 22.86 9.27
CA PRO A 338 13.14 23.36 10.66
C PRO A 338 11.75 23.66 11.22
N SER A 339 10.77 24.00 10.35
CA SER A 339 9.39 24.29 10.76
C SER A 339 8.42 23.12 10.52
N PHE A 340 8.88 21.99 9.97
CA PHE A 340 8.00 20.86 9.67
C PHE A 340 7.55 20.19 10.96
N ARG A 341 6.25 20.02 11.13
CA ARG A 341 5.62 19.47 12.34
C ARG A 341 4.53 18.46 11.95
N HIS A 342 4.49 17.34 12.67
CA HIS A 342 3.36 16.43 12.63
C HIS A 342 2.21 17.00 13.48
N LEU A 343 0.98 16.94 12.96
CA LEU A 343 -0.23 17.45 13.59
C LEU A 343 -1.13 16.31 14.12
N GLY A 344 -0.72 15.06 13.96
CA GLY A 344 -1.54 13.89 14.24
C GLY A 344 -2.14 13.29 12.98
N LEU A 345 -2.48 12.01 13.03
CA LEU A 345 -3.34 11.33 12.05
C LEU A 345 -2.79 11.40 10.60
N GLY A 346 -1.47 11.50 10.46
CA GLY A 346 -0.78 11.59 9.17
C GLY A 346 -0.84 12.98 8.51
N TYR A 347 -1.25 14.02 9.23
CA TYR A 347 -1.19 15.39 8.78
C TYR A 347 0.07 16.10 9.29
N TYR A 348 0.61 16.97 8.45
CA TYR A 348 1.82 17.72 8.72
C TYR A 348 1.68 19.15 8.24
N ARG A 349 2.46 20.08 8.79
CA ARG A 349 2.63 21.42 8.24
C ARG A 349 4.05 21.91 8.38
N ASP A 350 4.44 22.80 7.48
CA ASP A 350 5.54 23.73 7.70
C ASP A 350 4.99 25.16 7.72
N GLN A 351 5.87 26.15 7.74
CA GLN A 351 5.49 27.56 7.80
C GLN A 351 4.83 28.11 6.52
N GLN A 352 4.77 27.34 5.43
CA GLN A 352 4.18 27.75 4.15
C GLN A 352 3.13 26.78 3.60
N HIS A 353 3.12 25.53 4.06
CA HIS A 353 2.36 24.45 3.43
C HIS A 353 1.83 23.44 4.46
N ALA A 354 0.69 22.82 4.15
CA ALA A 354 0.17 21.65 4.86
C ALA A 354 0.22 20.40 3.97
N TYR A 355 0.25 19.23 4.60
CA TYR A 355 0.42 17.95 3.92
C TYR A 355 -0.41 16.84 4.59
N LEU A 356 -0.95 15.94 3.76
CA LEU A 356 -1.39 14.61 4.17
C LEU A 356 -0.32 13.61 3.71
N ARG A 357 0.41 13.03 4.67
CA ARG A 357 1.63 12.27 4.40
C ARG A 357 2.59 13.10 3.55
N ASN A 358 2.91 12.65 2.33
CA ASN A 358 3.77 13.35 1.39
C ASN A 358 3.00 14.16 0.32
N LYS A 359 1.66 14.25 0.40
CA LYS A 359 0.82 15.01 -0.52
C LYS A 359 0.55 16.40 0.06
N ARG A 360 0.94 17.45 -0.67
CA ARG A 360 0.60 18.85 -0.34
C ARG A 360 -0.91 19.06 -0.43
N LEU A 361 -1.44 19.83 0.52
CA LEU A 361 -2.83 20.26 0.62
C LEU A 361 -2.94 21.73 0.19
N GLU A 362 -4.05 22.08 -0.46
CA GLU A 362 -4.39 23.47 -0.80
C GLU A 362 -5.34 23.99 0.30
N VAL A 363 -4.75 24.60 1.33
CA VAL A 363 -5.43 25.12 2.51
C VAL A 363 -4.76 26.41 2.99
N ASP A 364 -5.49 27.22 3.73
CA ASP A 364 -4.92 28.32 4.52
C ASP A 364 -4.14 27.74 5.71
N VAL A 365 -2.81 27.80 5.64
CA VAL A 365 -1.90 27.10 6.57
C VAL A 365 -1.96 27.66 7.99
N GLU A 366 -2.20 28.96 8.14
CA GLU A 366 -2.29 29.62 9.45
C GLU A 366 -3.53 29.17 10.22
N SER A 367 -4.67 29.01 9.54
CA SER A 367 -5.93 28.53 10.12
C SER A 367 -6.15 27.02 9.99
N PHE A 368 -5.14 26.25 9.57
CA PHE A 368 -5.29 24.81 9.35
C PHE A 368 -5.51 24.05 10.67
N VAL A 369 -6.62 23.30 10.74
CA VAL A 369 -7.08 22.52 11.88
C VAL A 369 -7.05 21.03 11.54
N VAL A 370 -6.55 20.23 12.48
CA VAL A 370 -6.63 18.76 12.50
C VAL A 370 -7.07 18.36 13.90
N ALA A 371 -8.28 17.80 14.03
CA ALA A 371 -8.85 17.35 15.29
C ALA A 371 -9.64 16.06 15.10
N GLN A 372 -9.94 15.37 16.18
CA GLN A 372 -10.87 14.23 16.18
C GLN A 372 -11.74 14.33 17.42
N LEU A 373 -13.04 14.09 17.30
CA LEU A 373 -13.93 14.04 18.47
C LEU A 373 -13.83 12.65 19.09
N TYR A 374 -13.63 12.54 20.40
CA TYR A 374 -13.63 11.22 21.05
C TYR A 374 -15.05 10.80 21.42
N LYS A 375 -15.49 9.59 21.03
CA LYS A 375 -16.82 9.05 21.36
C LYS A 375 -16.77 7.68 22.06
N GLY A 376 -15.60 7.33 22.61
CA GLY A 376 -15.36 6.07 23.29
C GLY A 376 -14.51 5.07 22.49
N PRO A 377 -14.21 3.89 23.07
CA PRO A 377 -13.20 2.96 22.56
C PRO A 377 -13.57 2.26 21.24
N GLN A 378 -14.84 2.23 20.86
CA GLN A 378 -15.36 1.50 19.70
C GLN A 378 -15.89 2.41 18.59
N ASP A 379 -15.85 3.74 18.76
CA ASP A 379 -16.43 4.68 17.79
C ASP A 379 -15.34 5.40 16.99
N TYR A 380 -15.32 5.13 15.68
CA TYR A 380 -14.48 5.84 14.72
C TYR A 380 -15.11 7.19 14.40
N SER A 381 -14.97 8.15 15.31
CA SER A 381 -15.39 9.52 15.02
C SER A 381 -14.59 10.12 13.86
N PRO A 382 -15.24 10.92 13.00
CA PRO A 382 -14.58 11.51 11.84
C PRO A 382 -13.45 12.44 12.30
N VAL A 383 -12.36 12.42 11.54
CA VAL A 383 -11.28 13.39 11.70
C VAL A 383 -11.74 14.71 11.11
N LEU A 384 -11.82 15.75 11.94
CA LEU A 384 -12.11 17.11 11.54
C LEU A 384 -10.83 17.72 10.97
N VAL A 385 -10.79 17.92 9.67
CA VAL A 385 -9.66 18.54 8.98
C VAL A 385 -10.18 19.67 8.12
N GLY A 386 -9.54 20.83 8.16
CA GLY A 386 -10.00 22.00 7.39
C GLY A 386 -9.24 23.26 7.74
N ASP A 387 -9.70 24.38 7.21
CA ASP A 387 -9.18 25.71 7.50
C ASP A 387 -10.33 26.73 7.68
N LYS A 388 -10.01 28.03 7.77
CA LYS A 388 -11.03 29.08 7.91
C LYS A 388 -12.01 29.19 6.73
N HIS A 389 -11.66 28.64 5.58
CA HIS A 389 -12.48 28.66 4.36
C HIS A 389 -13.38 27.42 4.22
N GLY A 390 -13.11 26.34 4.95
CA GLY A 390 -13.96 25.16 4.92
C GLY A 390 -13.32 23.89 5.49
N PRO A 391 -14.12 22.84 5.72
CA PRO A 391 -13.58 21.51 5.95
C PRO A 391 -12.90 20.93 4.70
N LEU A 392 -11.81 20.20 4.90
CA LEU A 392 -11.12 19.43 3.87
C LEU A 392 -11.94 18.18 3.53
N GLY A 393 -12.03 17.86 2.23
CA GLY A 393 -12.79 16.70 1.75
C GLY A 393 -14.30 16.92 1.65
N SER A 394 -14.81 18.09 2.06
CA SER A 394 -16.19 18.50 1.79
C SER A 394 -16.36 19.19 0.44
N GLY A 395 -15.25 19.47 -0.24
CA GLY A 395 -15.26 20.35 -1.40
C GLY A 395 -15.64 21.79 -1.05
N GLY A 396 -15.36 22.27 0.16
CA GLY A 396 -15.68 23.65 0.57
C GLY A 396 -17.17 23.95 0.75
N VAL A 397 -18.05 23.01 0.42
CA VAL A 397 -19.48 23.09 0.65
C VAL A 397 -19.84 22.24 1.87
N VAL A 398 -20.72 22.76 2.73
CA VAL A 398 -21.00 22.16 4.03
C VAL A 398 -22.47 21.77 4.12
N ASP A 399 -22.76 20.49 4.32
CA ASP A 399 -24.11 20.02 4.62
C ASP A 399 -24.43 20.12 6.12
N ALA A 400 -25.69 19.88 6.49
CA ALA A 400 -26.14 19.98 7.88
C ALA A 400 -25.43 18.98 8.83
N ALA A 401 -25.09 17.79 8.34
CA ALA A 401 -24.43 16.76 9.14
C ALA A 401 -22.98 17.18 9.46
N MET A 402 -22.27 17.72 8.48
CA MET A 402 -20.92 18.24 8.66
C MET A 402 -20.93 19.50 9.53
N GLN A 403 -21.90 20.39 9.36
CA GLN A 403 -22.08 21.54 10.24
C GLN A 403 -22.28 21.09 11.70
N GLN A 404 -23.08 20.05 11.94
CA GLN A 404 -23.30 19.50 13.28
C GLN A 404 -22.03 18.86 13.85
N ALA A 405 -21.26 18.14 13.03
CA ALA A 405 -19.98 17.55 13.44
C ALA A 405 -18.97 18.62 13.88
N TRP A 406 -18.87 19.73 13.14
CA TRP A 406 -17.96 20.83 13.48
C TRP A 406 -18.47 21.76 14.58
N ALA A 407 -19.79 21.82 14.81
CA ALA A 407 -20.38 22.71 15.82
C ALA A 407 -19.82 22.44 17.22
N VAL A 408 -19.71 21.16 17.62
CA VAL A 408 -19.17 20.78 18.93
C VAL A 408 -17.74 21.32 19.10
N PHE A 409 -16.92 21.20 18.06
CA PHE A 409 -15.55 21.71 18.06
C PHE A 409 -15.50 23.23 18.19
N PHE A 410 -16.21 23.98 17.35
CA PHE A 410 -16.14 25.45 17.38
C PHE A 410 -16.72 26.04 18.67
N ILE A 411 -17.81 25.50 19.20
CA ILE A 411 -18.36 25.91 20.50
C ILE A 411 -17.32 25.72 21.61
N ALA A 412 -16.54 24.64 21.56
CA ALA A 412 -15.51 24.34 22.53
C ALA A 412 -14.21 25.16 22.36
N HIS A 413 -14.02 25.84 21.21
CA HIS A 413 -12.83 26.61 20.85
C HIS A 413 -13.18 28.08 20.52
N PRO A 414 -13.69 28.87 21.50
CA PRO A 414 -14.19 30.23 21.24
C PRO A 414 -13.11 31.26 20.87
N HIS A 415 -11.83 30.90 20.92
CA HIS A 415 -10.73 31.76 20.46
C HIS A 415 -10.54 31.68 18.93
N LEU A 416 -11.06 30.63 18.28
CA LEU A 416 -11.07 30.53 16.83
C LEU A 416 -12.22 31.41 16.32
N GLN A 417 -11.87 32.46 15.58
CA GLN A 417 -12.82 33.42 15.03
C GLN A 417 -12.65 33.49 13.51
N ASP A 418 -13.64 34.02 12.80
CA ASP A 418 -13.62 34.19 11.34
C ASP A 418 -13.45 32.89 10.52
N TYR A 419 -13.88 31.75 11.09
CA TYR A 419 -14.04 30.49 10.35
C TYR A 419 -15.39 30.46 9.62
N TRP A 420 -15.46 29.66 8.56
CA TRP A 420 -16.67 29.40 7.78
C TRP A 420 -17.90 29.09 8.65
N TRP A 421 -17.71 28.35 9.75
CA TRP A 421 -18.80 27.97 10.65
C TRP A 421 -19.45 29.19 11.32
N HIS A 422 -18.67 30.17 11.76
CA HIS A 422 -19.18 31.40 12.39
C HIS A 422 -20.01 32.21 11.40
N ARG A 423 -19.49 32.39 10.17
CA ARG A 423 -20.22 33.09 9.09
C ARG A 423 -21.56 32.43 8.75
N LEU A 424 -21.66 31.10 8.86
CA LEU A 424 -22.92 30.39 8.67
C LEU A 424 -23.93 30.67 9.79
N GLN A 425 -23.49 30.81 11.04
CA GLN A 425 -24.38 31.11 12.17
C GLN A 425 -24.98 32.52 12.06
N ASP A 426 -24.18 33.50 11.67
CA ASP A 426 -24.65 34.89 11.48
C ASP A 426 -25.72 34.97 10.37
N ASN A 427 -25.53 34.23 9.28
CA ASN A 427 -26.50 34.16 8.18
C ASN A 427 -27.80 33.45 8.57
N ALA A 428 -27.74 32.42 9.42
CA ALA A 428 -28.90 31.65 9.87
C ALA A 428 -29.82 32.42 10.84
N GLN A 429 -29.32 33.48 11.50
CA GLN A 429 -30.12 34.33 12.39
C GLN A 429 -30.95 35.40 11.63
N SER A 430 -30.84 35.43 10.30
CA SER A 430 -31.64 36.29 9.41
C SER A 430 -32.94 35.59 8.98
N GLN A 431 -34.08 36.30 9.02
CA GLN A 431 -35.46 35.81 8.76
C GLN A 431 -35.65 34.80 7.61
N GLU A 432 -36.68 33.93 7.75
CA GLU A 432 -37.13 32.95 6.75
C GLU A 432 -37.30 33.53 5.33
N GLU A 433 -36.89 32.74 4.34
CA GLU A 433 -36.95 33.07 2.91
C GLU A 433 -38.42 33.26 2.46
N THR A 434 -38.88 34.51 2.40
CA THR A 434 -40.26 34.86 2.02
C THR A 434 -40.44 35.16 0.53
N ALA A 435 -39.33 35.36 -0.21
CA ALA A 435 -39.32 35.64 -1.63
C ALA A 435 -39.24 34.35 -2.46
N PRO A 436 -39.85 34.30 -3.66
CA PRO A 436 -39.75 33.14 -4.55
C PRO A 436 -38.31 32.96 -5.05
N LEU A 437 -37.84 31.71 -5.08
CA LEU A 437 -36.51 31.37 -5.59
C LEU A 437 -36.41 31.62 -7.10
N HIS A 438 -35.26 32.14 -7.54
CA HIS A 438 -34.96 32.41 -8.94
C HIS A 438 -34.21 31.24 -9.58
N ALA A 439 -34.88 30.44 -10.40
CA ALA A 439 -34.25 29.34 -11.13
C ALA A 439 -33.24 29.85 -12.17
N ILE A 440 -31.99 29.37 -12.11
CA ILE A 440 -30.89 29.76 -13.01
C ILE A 440 -30.43 28.62 -13.93
N GLY A 441 -31.05 27.44 -13.83
CA GLY A 441 -30.78 26.27 -14.67
C GLY A 441 -29.97 25.18 -13.96
N LEU A 442 -29.88 24.00 -14.58
CA LEU A 442 -29.19 22.82 -14.02
C LEU A 442 -29.64 22.47 -12.58
N ASN A 443 -30.93 22.69 -12.27
CA ASN A 443 -31.54 22.53 -10.94
C ASN A 443 -30.97 23.45 -9.85
N PHE A 444 -30.30 24.54 -10.24
CA PHE A 444 -29.93 25.61 -9.33
C PHE A 444 -31.00 26.70 -9.27
N GLU A 445 -31.25 27.19 -8.05
CA GLU A 445 -32.14 28.30 -7.77
C GLU A 445 -31.45 29.27 -6.81
N LEU A 446 -31.68 30.58 -6.96
CA LEU A 446 -31.10 31.62 -6.12
C LEU A 446 -32.17 32.25 -5.24
N GLY A 447 -31.91 32.26 -3.93
CA GLY A 447 -32.55 33.11 -2.94
C GLY A 447 -31.49 33.88 -2.17
N ARG A 448 -31.63 33.99 -0.85
CA ARG A 448 -30.54 34.40 0.06
C ARG A 448 -29.42 33.37 0.08
N HIS A 449 -29.74 32.11 -0.22
CA HIS A 449 -28.81 31.00 -0.40
C HIS A 449 -28.84 30.51 -1.83
N VAL A 450 -27.80 29.77 -2.22
CA VAL A 450 -27.83 28.97 -3.44
C VAL A 450 -28.58 27.68 -3.11
N TYR A 451 -29.56 27.32 -3.92
CA TYR A 451 -30.29 26.06 -3.81
C TYR A 451 -29.90 25.15 -4.96
N PHE A 452 -29.79 23.85 -4.69
CA PHE A 452 -29.56 22.81 -5.69
C PHE A 452 -30.52 21.65 -5.43
N HIS A 453 -31.32 21.30 -6.44
CA HIS A 453 -32.41 20.32 -6.29
C HIS A 453 -33.36 20.67 -5.12
N GLY A 454 -33.68 21.95 -4.95
CA GLY A 454 -34.54 22.46 -3.88
C GLY A 454 -33.91 22.44 -2.48
N ARG A 455 -32.63 22.09 -2.35
CA ARG A 455 -31.90 22.04 -1.08
C ARG A 455 -31.00 23.27 -0.94
N PRO A 456 -31.04 24.00 0.18
CA PRO A 456 -30.11 25.10 0.40
C PRO A 456 -28.69 24.57 0.55
N ILE A 457 -27.75 25.21 -0.15
CA ILE A 457 -26.33 24.95 -0.08
C ILE A 457 -25.67 26.01 0.78
N SER A 458 -25.12 25.57 1.92
CA SER A 458 -24.32 26.42 2.80
C SER A 458 -22.87 26.51 2.32
N GLY A 459 -22.31 27.72 2.30
CA GLY A 459 -20.92 27.99 1.91
C GLY A 459 -20.76 28.59 0.50
N LEU A 460 -21.82 28.59 -0.30
CA LEU A 460 -21.86 29.32 -1.57
C LEU A 460 -22.38 30.74 -1.38
N ASP A 461 -21.74 31.71 -2.02
CA ASP A 461 -22.19 33.10 -2.03
C ASP A 461 -23.26 33.32 -3.10
N ALA A 462 -24.53 33.37 -2.70
CA ALA A 462 -25.66 33.51 -3.61
C ALA A 462 -25.63 34.80 -4.44
N ALA A 463 -25.02 35.86 -3.91
CA ALA A 463 -24.96 37.16 -4.59
C ALA A 463 -24.01 37.16 -5.80
N SER A 464 -22.93 36.37 -5.75
CA SER A 464 -21.93 36.27 -6.82
C SER A 464 -21.94 34.93 -7.56
N PHE A 465 -22.87 34.03 -7.23
CA PHE A 465 -22.95 32.69 -7.82
C PHE A 465 -23.19 32.72 -9.32
N LYS A 466 -22.45 31.88 -10.06
CA LYS A 466 -22.51 31.74 -11.51
C LYS A 466 -22.43 30.27 -11.92
N LEU A 467 -23.29 29.87 -12.86
CA LEU A 467 -23.10 28.64 -13.63
C LEU A 467 -22.05 28.91 -14.71
N LEU A 468 -20.98 28.11 -14.73
CA LEU A 468 -19.80 28.33 -15.59
C LEU A 468 -19.81 27.41 -16.82
N ASP A 469 -20.20 26.16 -16.61
CA ASP A 469 -20.38 25.15 -17.65
C ASP A 469 -21.41 24.13 -17.16
N ARG A 470 -21.77 23.15 -17.99
CA ARG A 470 -22.61 22.01 -17.60
C ARG A 470 -22.14 21.42 -16.28
N HIS A 471 -20.84 21.24 -16.08
CA HIS A 471 -20.29 20.53 -14.91
C HIS A 471 -19.66 21.44 -13.85
N LEU A 472 -19.69 22.76 -14.02
CA LEU A 472 -18.92 23.68 -13.19
C LEU A 472 -19.75 24.90 -12.79
N CYS A 473 -19.59 25.34 -11.54
CA CYS A 473 -20.12 26.59 -11.03
C CYS A 473 -19.05 27.34 -10.22
N GLY A 474 -19.33 28.57 -9.83
CA GLY A 474 -18.41 29.39 -9.06
C GLY A 474 -19.13 30.51 -8.33
N ASP A 475 -18.45 31.10 -7.37
CA ASP A 475 -18.85 32.33 -6.67
C ASP A 475 -17.61 33.18 -6.33
N ALA A 476 -17.76 34.20 -5.49
CA ALA A 476 -16.65 35.05 -5.03
C ALA A 476 -15.60 34.29 -4.21
N ASN A 477 -15.91 33.09 -3.72
CA ASN A 477 -15.07 32.31 -2.81
C ASN A 477 -14.43 31.07 -3.47
N GLY A 478 -14.75 30.76 -4.73
CA GLY A 478 -14.12 29.65 -5.42
C GLY A 478 -14.81 29.17 -6.69
N LEU A 479 -14.24 28.09 -7.24
CA LEU A 479 -14.78 27.32 -8.37
C LEU A 479 -15.08 25.89 -7.93
N TYR A 480 -16.22 25.35 -8.37
CA TYR A 480 -16.79 24.10 -7.89
C TYR A 480 -17.23 23.18 -9.04
N LEU A 481 -17.15 21.87 -8.81
CA LEU A 481 -17.69 20.81 -9.65
C LEU A 481 -19.14 20.51 -9.27
N ILE A 482 -20.04 20.43 -10.25
CA ILE A 482 -21.46 20.07 -10.04
C ILE A 482 -21.63 18.53 -10.06
N PRO A 483 -22.23 17.90 -9.02
CA PRO A 483 -22.33 16.45 -8.90
C PRO A 483 -23.56 15.86 -9.61
N PHE A 484 -23.53 15.73 -10.94
CA PHE A 484 -24.68 15.24 -11.73
C PHE A 484 -25.18 13.84 -11.37
N HIS A 485 -24.27 12.94 -10.99
CA HIS A 485 -24.62 11.53 -10.83
C HIS A 485 -25.15 11.19 -9.44
N ASN A 486 -25.02 12.09 -8.47
CA ASN A 486 -25.39 11.86 -7.07
C ASN A 486 -25.98 13.13 -6.42
N ALA A 487 -26.79 13.90 -7.16
CA ALA A 487 -27.32 15.18 -6.69
C ALA A 487 -28.21 15.06 -5.42
N ASP A 488 -28.77 13.87 -5.15
CA ASP A 488 -29.55 13.60 -3.94
C ASP A 488 -28.70 13.43 -2.68
N THR A 489 -27.38 13.30 -2.79
CA THR A 489 -26.50 13.07 -1.63
C THR A 489 -25.22 13.89 -1.66
N GLN A 490 -24.93 14.58 -2.77
CA GLN A 490 -23.71 15.35 -2.94
C GLN A 490 -24.01 16.81 -3.30
N VAL A 491 -23.13 17.67 -2.81
CA VAL A 491 -23.11 19.12 -3.07
C VAL A 491 -21.91 19.47 -3.96
N PRO A 492 -21.86 20.67 -4.55
CA PRO A 492 -20.71 21.06 -5.38
C PRO A 492 -19.35 20.94 -4.68
N GLU A 493 -18.32 20.49 -5.39
CA GLU A 493 -16.98 20.27 -4.84
C GLU A 493 -15.98 21.33 -5.33
N ARG A 494 -15.47 22.16 -4.41
CA ARG A 494 -14.50 23.23 -4.67
C ARG A 494 -13.15 22.65 -5.10
N PHE A 495 -12.65 23.11 -6.25
CA PHE A 495 -11.33 22.75 -6.79
C PHE A 495 -10.39 23.95 -6.93
N SER A 496 -10.90 25.19 -6.82
CA SER A 496 -10.08 26.41 -6.78
C SER A 496 -10.65 27.42 -5.77
N MET A 497 -9.76 28.20 -5.18
CA MET A 497 -10.07 29.32 -4.28
C MET A 497 -10.27 30.65 -5.01
N GLU A 498 -10.04 30.68 -6.33
CA GLU A 498 -10.21 31.90 -7.11
C GLU A 498 -11.69 32.19 -7.40
N PRO A 499 -12.09 33.48 -7.46
CA PRO A 499 -13.46 33.84 -7.79
C PRO A 499 -13.91 33.34 -9.17
N ALA A 500 -15.21 33.12 -9.32
CA ALA A 500 -15.89 32.79 -10.58
C ALA A 500 -15.51 33.71 -11.76
N GLU A 501 -15.15 34.96 -11.47
CA GLU A 501 -14.77 35.96 -12.48
C GLU A 501 -13.44 35.66 -13.16
N HIS A 502 -12.57 34.87 -12.51
CA HIS A 502 -11.29 34.49 -13.08
C HIS A 502 -11.37 33.20 -13.92
N PHE A 503 -12.52 32.50 -13.89
CA PHE A 503 -12.74 31.31 -14.70
C PHE A 503 -12.67 31.62 -16.19
N ARG A 504 -11.87 30.83 -16.91
CA ARG A 504 -11.83 30.83 -18.38
C ARG A 504 -11.76 29.40 -18.90
N ALA A 505 -12.64 29.06 -19.83
CA ALA A 505 -12.52 27.83 -20.61
C ALA A 505 -11.41 28.00 -21.66
N LEU A 506 -10.47 27.06 -21.71
CA LEU A 506 -9.37 27.06 -22.69
C LEU A 506 -9.62 26.09 -23.86
N GLY A 507 -10.82 25.50 -23.91
CA GLY A 507 -11.21 24.44 -24.83
C GLY A 507 -11.11 23.05 -24.18
N SER A 508 -12.17 22.25 -24.28
CA SER A 508 -12.25 20.94 -23.61
C SER A 508 -11.03 20.06 -23.91
N PRO A 509 -10.38 19.45 -22.91
CA PRO A 509 -10.76 19.36 -21.48
C PRO A 509 -10.10 20.42 -20.56
N TYR A 510 -9.60 21.54 -21.11
CA TYR A 510 -8.75 22.48 -20.38
C TYR A 510 -9.50 23.75 -19.93
N LEU A 511 -9.18 24.21 -18.72
CA LEU A 511 -9.72 25.42 -18.12
C LEU A 511 -8.68 26.10 -17.22
N THR A 512 -8.92 27.34 -16.84
CA THR A 512 -8.06 28.08 -15.91
C THR A 512 -8.87 28.96 -14.98
N ASP A 513 -8.35 29.15 -13.77
CA ASP A 513 -8.82 30.13 -12.79
C ASP A 513 -8.02 31.45 -12.84
N GLY A 514 -7.29 31.67 -13.94
CA GLY A 514 -6.42 32.82 -14.14
C GLY A 514 -5.02 32.69 -13.55
N LYS A 515 -4.78 31.78 -12.59
CA LYS A 515 -3.46 31.50 -12.01
C LYS A 515 -2.96 30.11 -12.38
N THR A 516 -3.84 29.13 -12.33
CA THR A 516 -3.59 27.71 -12.52
C THR A 516 -4.35 27.21 -13.73
N VAL A 517 -3.71 26.36 -14.54
CA VAL A 517 -4.38 25.61 -15.61
C VAL A 517 -4.79 24.26 -15.06
N PHE A 518 -6.01 23.83 -15.37
CA PHE A 518 -6.55 22.54 -14.96
C PHE A 518 -6.93 21.70 -16.19
N CYS A 519 -6.91 20.38 -16.01
CA CYS A 519 -7.40 19.41 -16.98
C CYS A 519 -8.56 18.62 -16.37
N GLN A 520 -9.76 18.78 -16.93
CA GLN A 520 -10.95 18.01 -16.54
C GLN A 520 -11.11 16.79 -17.46
N ARG A 521 -10.31 15.75 -17.21
CA ARG A 521 -10.31 14.53 -18.04
C ARG A 521 -11.64 13.77 -17.97
N VAL A 522 -12.27 13.79 -16.80
CA VAL A 522 -13.49 13.08 -16.49
C VAL A 522 -14.44 14.09 -15.86
N PHE A 523 -15.59 14.31 -16.50
CA PHE A 523 -16.49 15.41 -16.17
C PHE A 523 -17.17 15.31 -14.80
N TYR A 524 -17.15 14.14 -14.16
CA TYR A 524 -17.64 13.91 -12.79
C TYR A 524 -16.52 13.80 -11.74
N HIS A 525 -15.27 14.13 -12.11
CA HIS A 525 -14.17 14.29 -11.17
C HIS A 525 -13.70 15.76 -11.15
N PRO A 526 -13.17 16.23 -10.00
CA PRO A 526 -12.61 17.58 -9.92
C PRO A 526 -11.52 17.80 -10.97
N PRO A 527 -11.47 18.98 -11.62
CA PRO A 527 -10.38 19.34 -12.52
C PRO A 527 -9.00 19.21 -11.85
N GLU A 528 -8.05 18.56 -12.52
CA GLU A 528 -6.70 18.34 -11.97
C GLU A 528 -5.76 19.48 -12.36
N PRO A 529 -5.01 20.09 -11.43
CA PRO A 529 -4.07 21.16 -11.76
C PRO A 529 -2.86 20.66 -12.55
N ILE A 530 -2.52 21.37 -13.62
CA ILE A 530 -1.35 21.11 -14.46
C ILE A 530 -0.15 21.88 -13.87
N ARG A 531 0.74 21.15 -13.20
CA ARG A 531 1.91 21.75 -12.56
C ARG A 531 2.83 22.44 -13.58
N LYS A 532 3.20 23.69 -13.28
CA LYS A 532 4.11 24.54 -14.08
C LYS A 532 3.58 24.90 -15.48
N ALA A 533 2.30 24.70 -15.75
CA ALA A 533 1.70 25.26 -16.95
C ALA A 533 1.75 26.79 -16.89
N ASP A 534 2.07 27.42 -18.00
CA ASP A 534 2.00 28.86 -18.16
C ASP A 534 0.59 29.25 -18.62
N ALA A 535 -0.24 29.70 -17.69
CA ALA A 535 -1.64 30.04 -17.96
C ALA A 535 -1.82 31.14 -19.02
N ALA A 536 -0.83 32.02 -19.19
CA ALA A 536 -0.91 33.14 -20.13
C ALA A 536 -0.72 32.71 -21.60
N THR A 537 0.03 31.63 -21.84
CA THR A 537 0.36 31.12 -23.18
C THR A 537 -0.24 29.75 -23.47
N PHE A 538 -1.07 29.22 -22.56
CA PHE A 538 -1.67 27.91 -22.71
C PHE A 538 -2.73 27.88 -23.82
N GLU A 539 -2.60 26.92 -24.72
CA GLU A 539 -3.46 26.74 -25.89
C GLU A 539 -3.90 25.27 -25.98
N SER A 540 -5.22 25.03 -26.05
CA SER A 540 -5.77 23.71 -26.40
C SER A 540 -5.62 23.47 -27.90
N CYS A 541 -5.01 22.34 -28.26
CA CYS A 541 -4.80 21.93 -29.65
C CYS A 541 -5.84 20.89 -30.12
N GLY A 542 -6.88 20.61 -29.32
CA GLY A 542 -7.87 19.58 -29.60
C GLY A 542 -7.39 18.14 -29.31
N HIS A 543 -8.31 17.18 -29.33
CA HIS A 543 -8.04 15.75 -29.09
C HIS A 543 -7.22 15.45 -27.82
N GLY A 544 -7.39 16.25 -26.76
CA GLY A 544 -6.64 16.14 -25.51
C GLY A 544 -5.22 16.71 -25.55
N TRP A 545 -4.75 17.21 -26.69
CA TRP A 545 -3.47 17.91 -26.80
C TRP A 545 -3.59 19.38 -26.41
N ALA A 546 -2.53 19.90 -25.81
CA ALA A 546 -2.36 21.32 -25.53
C ALA A 546 -0.86 21.68 -25.51
N LYS A 547 -0.54 22.96 -25.57
CA LYS A 547 0.83 23.46 -25.42
C LYS A 547 0.83 24.82 -24.75
N ASP A 548 1.95 25.15 -24.13
CA ASP A 548 2.29 26.51 -23.70
C ASP A 548 3.70 26.86 -24.16
N LYS A 549 4.24 28.00 -23.72
CA LYS A 549 5.61 28.42 -24.11
C LYS A 549 6.73 27.49 -23.61
N HIS A 550 6.45 26.54 -22.73
CA HIS A 550 7.43 25.68 -22.05
C HIS A 550 7.29 24.19 -22.38
N ALA A 551 6.07 23.68 -22.59
CA ALA A 551 5.83 22.26 -22.78
C ALA A 551 4.59 21.96 -23.64
N VAL A 552 4.58 20.74 -24.18
CA VAL A 552 3.43 20.13 -24.84
C VAL A 552 2.81 19.11 -23.89
N TYR A 553 1.48 19.09 -23.80
CA TYR A 553 0.70 18.29 -22.86
C TYR A 553 -0.27 17.36 -23.60
N TYR A 554 -0.49 16.19 -23.04
CA TYR A 554 -1.62 15.33 -23.40
C TYR A 554 -2.42 14.99 -22.14
N TYR A 555 -3.69 15.41 -22.09
CA TYR A 555 -4.55 15.37 -20.91
C TYR A 555 -3.83 15.81 -19.62
N GLY A 556 -3.19 16.98 -19.68
CA GLY A 556 -2.45 17.59 -18.56
C GLY A 556 -1.07 17.00 -18.27
N GLN A 557 -0.65 15.92 -18.96
CA GLN A 557 0.68 15.34 -18.77
C GLN A 557 1.70 15.92 -19.76
N ALA A 558 2.73 16.61 -19.24
CA ALA A 558 3.82 17.15 -20.05
C ALA A 558 4.62 16.04 -20.76
N LYS A 559 4.96 16.27 -22.04
CA LYS A 559 5.69 15.32 -22.91
C LYS A 559 7.10 15.83 -23.17
N LYS A 560 8.09 15.16 -22.55
CA LYS A 560 9.51 15.56 -22.57
C LYS A 560 10.17 15.52 -23.96
N TYR A 561 9.61 14.78 -24.91
CA TYR A 561 10.18 14.59 -26.25
C TYR A 561 9.68 15.62 -27.27
N LEU A 562 8.77 16.52 -26.86
CA LEU A 562 8.14 17.51 -27.72
C LEU A 562 8.51 18.91 -27.25
N SER A 563 9.04 19.72 -28.17
CA SER A 563 9.27 21.14 -27.93
C SER A 563 8.06 21.93 -28.46
N PRO A 564 7.49 22.87 -27.70
CA PRO A 564 6.35 23.66 -28.19
C PRO A 564 6.62 24.42 -29.49
N ALA A 565 7.88 24.81 -29.72
CA ALA A 565 8.29 25.62 -30.86
C ALA A 565 8.26 24.85 -32.20
N ASP A 566 8.46 23.54 -32.18
CA ASP A 566 8.57 22.69 -33.37
C ASP A 566 7.51 21.58 -33.45
N THR A 567 6.62 21.50 -32.46
CA THR A 567 5.56 20.49 -32.43
C THR A 567 4.32 20.97 -33.17
N GLN A 568 3.91 20.17 -34.15
CA GLN A 568 2.62 20.31 -34.83
C GLN A 568 1.64 19.29 -34.24
N VAL A 569 0.41 19.74 -34.01
CA VAL A 569 -0.69 18.89 -33.55
C VAL A 569 -1.74 18.86 -34.64
N ILE A 570 -2.06 17.67 -35.14
CA ILE A 570 -3.11 17.45 -36.13
C ILE A 570 -3.87 16.20 -35.72
N GLY A 571 -5.15 16.36 -35.41
CA GLY A 571 -5.97 15.26 -34.91
C GLY A 571 -5.42 14.68 -33.60
N THR A 572 -5.35 13.36 -33.54
CA THR A 572 -4.82 12.62 -32.39
C THR A 572 -3.29 12.59 -32.32
N TYR A 573 -2.60 13.18 -33.31
CA TYR A 573 -1.15 13.14 -33.44
C TYR A 573 -0.48 14.46 -33.06
N ALA A 574 0.62 14.33 -32.31
CA ALA A 574 1.58 15.41 -32.10
C ALA A 574 2.94 14.95 -32.63
N PHE A 575 3.53 15.71 -33.54
CA PHE A 575 4.80 15.35 -34.16
C PHE A 575 5.77 16.52 -34.21
N SER A 576 7.03 16.19 -33.98
CA SER A 576 8.20 17.06 -34.12
C SER A 576 9.15 16.46 -35.16
N PRO A 577 10.28 17.12 -35.49
CA PRO A 577 11.24 16.58 -36.44
C PRO A 577 11.81 15.20 -36.05
N THR A 578 11.75 14.81 -34.77
CA THR A 578 12.38 13.59 -34.24
C THR A 578 11.42 12.61 -33.58
N ALA A 579 10.15 12.99 -33.35
CA ALA A 579 9.21 12.15 -32.63
C ALA A 579 7.78 12.29 -33.16
N ILE A 580 7.04 11.19 -33.21
CA ILE A 580 5.58 11.18 -33.41
C ILE A 580 4.94 10.53 -32.20
N LEU A 581 3.97 11.21 -31.62
CA LEU A 581 3.14 10.71 -30.54
C LEU A 581 1.68 10.67 -30.98
N SER A 582 0.98 9.64 -30.53
CA SER A 582 -0.49 9.56 -30.58
C SER A 582 -0.98 9.09 -29.23
N GLU A 583 -2.11 9.62 -28.78
CA GLU A 583 -2.68 9.33 -27.45
C GLU A 583 -1.65 9.52 -26.31
N GLY A 584 -0.76 10.50 -26.45
CA GLY A 584 0.29 10.81 -25.48
C GLY A 584 1.43 9.79 -25.37
N LYS A 585 1.53 8.81 -26.28
CA LYS A 585 2.61 7.81 -26.31
C LYS A 585 3.39 7.86 -27.62
N LEU A 586 4.69 7.56 -27.53
CA LEU A 586 5.59 7.51 -28.68
C LEU A 586 5.18 6.38 -29.64
N LEU A 587 5.21 6.66 -30.94
CA LEU A 587 5.18 5.64 -32.00
C LEU A 587 6.61 5.22 -32.30
N ASP A 588 6.91 3.95 -32.12
CA ASP A 588 8.22 3.37 -32.45
C ASP A 588 8.30 3.09 -33.96
N VAL A 589 8.62 4.14 -34.71
CA VAL A 589 8.74 4.09 -36.16
C VAL A 589 9.75 5.10 -36.66
N THR A 590 10.65 4.68 -37.56
CA THR A 590 11.52 5.60 -38.29
C THR A 590 10.71 6.37 -39.33
N PHE A 591 10.93 7.68 -39.42
CA PHE A 591 10.28 8.53 -40.40
C PHE A 591 11.18 9.70 -40.84
N THR A 592 10.81 10.36 -41.93
CA THR A 592 11.33 11.67 -42.35
C THR A 592 10.21 12.71 -42.26
N PRO A 593 10.47 13.96 -41.83
CA PRO A 593 9.41 14.95 -41.66
C PRO A 593 8.55 15.15 -42.92
N ASP A 594 9.14 15.11 -44.11
CA ASP A 594 8.44 15.33 -45.39
C ASP A 594 7.47 14.20 -45.77
N GLU A 595 7.60 13.00 -45.17
CA GLU A 595 6.70 11.88 -45.48
C GLU A 595 5.46 11.83 -44.56
N VAL A 596 5.43 12.65 -43.51
CA VAL A 596 4.37 12.64 -42.49
C VAL A 596 3.13 13.33 -43.03
N ARG A 597 2.02 12.59 -43.11
CA ARG A 597 0.71 13.13 -43.47
C ARG A 597 -0.36 12.62 -42.52
N VAL A 598 -1.28 13.48 -42.11
CA VAL A 598 -2.45 13.13 -41.31
C VAL A 598 -3.70 13.33 -42.17
N PRO A 599 -4.08 12.34 -43.01
CA PRO A 599 -5.21 12.48 -43.93
C PRO A 599 -6.59 12.47 -43.23
N HIS A 600 -6.64 12.08 -41.95
CA HIS A 600 -7.82 12.08 -41.09
C HIS A 600 -7.36 12.23 -39.63
N PRO A 601 -8.14 12.84 -38.71
CA PRO A 601 -7.71 13.05 -37.31
C PRO A 601 -7.20 11.79 -36.60
N ASP A 602 -7.73 10.63 -36.97
CA ASP A 602 -7.35 9.33 -36.41
C ASP A 602 -6.33 8.54 -37.24
N PHE A 603 -5.93 9.04 -38.42
CA PHE A 603 -5.00 8.33 -39.29
C PHE A 603 -3.71 9.09 -39.57
N LEU A 604 -2.59 8.37 -39.45
CA LEU A 604 -1.26 8.83 -39.81
C LEU A 604 -0.71 7.99 -40.95
N GLN A 605 -0.31 8.66 -42.03
CA GLN A 605 0.36 8.08 -43.17
C GLN A 605 1.83 8.49 -43.17
N LEU A 606 2.72 7.52 -43.37
CA LEU A 606 4.15 7.75 -43.58
C LEU A 606 4.50 7.33 -45.01
N GLY A 607 4.64 8.31 -45.89
CA GLY A 607 4.85 8.10 -47.31
C GLY A 607 3.82 7.15 -47.93
N THR A 608 4.27 6.23 -48.79
CA THR A 608 3.42 5.20 -49.40
C THR A 608 3.56 3.83 -48.73
N ARG A 609 4.25 3.76 -47.57
CA ARG A 609 4.69 2.50 -46.96
C ARG A 609 3.92 2.09 -45.71
N LYS A 610 3.40 3.04 -44.93
CA LYS A 610 2.73 2.76 -43.65
C LYS A 610 1.53 3.66 -43.45
N LEU A 611 0.46 3.06 -42.91
CA LEU A 611 -0.73 3.75 -42.43
C LEU A 611 -0.98 3.28 -41.00
N PHE A 612 -1.32 4.21 -40.11
CA PHE A 612 -1.68 3.96 -38.73
C PHE A 612 -3.06 4.51 -38.47
N CYS A 613 -3.86 3.82 -37.65
CA CYS A 613 -5.03 4.37 -36.97
C CYS A 613 -4.67 4.51 -35.50
N HIS A 614 -4.65 5.74 -34.98
CA HIS A 614 -3.99 6.08 -33.72
C HIS A 614 -2.56 5.52 -33.68
N ARG A 615 -2.31 4.56 -32.79
CA ARG A 615 -1.02 3.88 -32.62
C ARG A 615 -0.93 2.53 -33.34
N ARG A 616 -2.02 2.05 -33.95
CA ARG A 616 -2.09 0.71 -34.54
C ARG A 616 -1.69 0.76 -36.02
N PRO A 617 -0.70 -0.02 -36.47
CA PRO A 617 -0.39 -0.12 -37.89
C PRO A 617 -1.50 -0.88 -38.62
N LEU A 618 -1.95 -0.35 -39.76
CA LEU A 618 -2.85 -1.03 -40.69
C LEU A 618 -2.06 -1.71 -41.81
N SER A 619 -2.57 -2.85 -42.29
CA SER A 619 -2.01 -3.54 -43.44
C SER A 619 -2.26 -2.73 -44.72
N ALA A 620 -1.20 -2.12 -45.25
CA ALA A 620 -1.24 -1.39 -46.52
C ALA A 620 -1.24 -2.29 -47.77
N LYS A 621 -1.33 -3.63 -47.62
CA LYS A 621 -1.28 -4.55 -48.78
C LYS A 621 -2.45 -4.41 -49.75
N ARG A 622 -3.58 -3.90 -49.26
CA ARG A 622 -4.87 -3.82 -49.98
C ARG A 622 -5.40 -2.39 -50.09
N ILE A 623 -4.57 -1.40 -49.74
CA ILE A 623 -4.90 0.03 -49.76
C ILE A 623 -3.80 0.72 -50.54
N ASP A 624 -4.15 1.39 -51.64
CA ASP A 624 -3.23 2.22 -52.39
C ASP A 624 -3.03 3.56 -51.66
N LEU A 625 -2.04 3.57 -50.76
CA LEU A 625 -1.67 4.73 -49.95
C LEU A 625 -1.28 5.95 -50.79
N ALA A 626 -0.81 5.80 -52.03
CA ALA A 626 -0.46 6.95 -52.87
C ALA A 626 -1.69 7.78 -53.28
N THR A 627 -2.85 7.12 -53.38
CA THR A 627 -4.12 7.72 -53.80
C THR A 627 -5.17 7.78 -52.70
N LEU A 628 -4.80 7.39 -51.47
CA LEU A 628 -5.72 7.36 -50.34
C LEU A 628 -6.20 8.78 -49.98
N GLU A 629 -7.50 8.95 -49.95
CA GLU A 629 -8.19 10.20 -49.63
C GLU A 629 -9.37 9.90 -48.69
N PHE A 630 -9.51 10.64 -47.60
CA PHE A 630 -10.69 10.60 -46.76
C PHE A 630 -11.75 11.55 -47.34
N LEU A 631 -12.94 11.01 -47.56
CA LEU A 631 -14.10 11.71 -48.12
C LEU A 631 -14.97 12.34 -47.02
N SER A 632 -15.00 11.72 -45.85
CA SER A 632 -15.66 12.21 -44.63
C SER A 632 -15.04 11.56 -43.39
N ASP A 633 -15.58 11.86 -42.21
CA ASP A 633 -15.15 11.27 -40.93
C ASP A 633 -15.26 9.75 -40.90
N ARG A 634 -16.06 9.16 -41.79
CA ARG A 634 -16.39 7.72 -41.79
C ARG A 634 -16.06 7.01 -43.09
N HIS A 635 -15.61 7.73 -44.12
CA HIS A 635 -15.40 7.14 -45.45
C HIS A 635 -14.09 7.60 -46.08
N ALA A 636 -13.42 6.68 -46.75
CA ALA A 636 -12.22 6.94 -47.53
C ALA A 636 -12.27 6.19 -48.86
N ARG A 637 -11.44 6.61 -49.81
CA ARG A 637 -11.24 5.91 -51.08
C ARG A 637 -9.78 5.87 -51.45
N ASP A 638 -9.43 4.89 -52.27
CA ASP A 638 -8.24 4.92 -53.10
C ASP A 638 -8.64 4.79 -54.58
N LYS A 639 -7.67 4.70 -55.50
CA LYS A 639 -7.97 4.60 -56.94
C LYS A 639 -8.72 3.33 -57.35
N HIS A 640 -8.79 2.32 -56.48
CA HIS A 640 -9.38 1.01 -56.76
C HIS A 640 -10.65 0.74 -55.94
N ARG A 641 -10.77 1.33 -54.73
CA ARG A 641 -11.70 0.86 -53.69
C ARG A 641 -12.27 2.00 -52.85
N LEU A 642 -13.46 1.74 -52.28
CA LEU A 642 -14.10 2.54 -51.24
C LEU A 642 -13.98 1.82 -49.89
N TYR A 643 -13.85 2.61 -48.83
CA TYR A 643 -13.70 2.11 -47.47
C TYR A 643 -14.59 2.85 -46.47
N HIS A 644 -15.06 2.12 -45.46
CA HIS A 644 -15.71 2.66 -44.27
C HIS A 644 -14.78 2.54 -43.05
N TYR A 645 -14.60 3.64 -42.32
CA TYR A 645 -13.93 3.69 -41.04
C TYR A 645 -14.92 3.37 -39.92
N ASP A 646 -14.63 2.39 -39.07
CA ASP A 646 -15.48 2.00 -37.95
C ASP A 646 -15.46 2.99 -36.76
N GLY A 647 -14.59 3.99 -36.75
CA GLY A 647 -14.42 4.94 -35.65
C GLY A 647 -13.52 4.47 -34.54
N TYR A 648 -12.84 3.34 -34.74
CA TYR A 648 -12.04 2.72 -33.70
C TYR A 648 -10.68 2.26 -34.21
N ALA A 649 -10.64 1.42 -35.24
CA ALA A 649 -9.38 0.81 -35.66
C ALA A 649 -9.31 0.35 -37.11
N THR A 650 -10.45 0.21 -37.82
CA THR A 650 -10.46 -0.50 -39.09
C THR A 650 -11.00 0.33 -40.23
N LEU A 651 -10.32 0.19 -41.37
CA LEU A 651 -10.75 0.71 -42.67
C LEU A 651 -11.18 -0.51 -43.50
N SER A 652 -12.49 -0.72 -43.63
CA SER A 652 -13.06 -1.91 -44.26
C SER A 652 -13.58 -1.58 -45.66
N GLU A 653 -13.26 -2.43 -46.65
CA GLU A 653 -13.71 -2.25 -48.03
C GLU A 653 -15.24 -2.39 -48.12
N VAL A 654 -15.88 -1.45 -48.82
CA VAL A 654 -17.33 -1.42 -49.04
C VAL A 654 -17.64 -1.26 -50.52
N ASP A 655 -18.80 -1.75 -50.96
CA ASP A 655 -19.27 -1.56 -52.34
C ASP A 655 -19.93 -0.19 -52.52
N GLU A 656 -20.06 0.23 -53.78
CA GLU A 656 -20.61 1.55 -54.15
C GLU A 656 -22.09 1.69 -53.74
N ALA A 657 -22.82 0.57 -53.67
CA ALA A 657 -24.21 0.51 -53.21
C ALA A 657 -24.35 0.78 -51.70
N HIS A 658 -23.41 0.31 -50.86
CA HIS A 658 -23.36 0.64 -49.42
C HIS A 658 -23.03 2.10 -49.18
N TYR A 659 -22.09 2.67 -49.94
CA TYR A 659 -21.74 4.08 -49.81
C TYR A 659 -22.93 5.01 -50.14
N GLN A 660 -23.67 4.72 -51.22
CA GLN A 660 -24.85 5.50 -51.61
C GLN A 660 -25.99 5.43 -50.58
N LYS A 661 -26.19 4.29 -49.89
CA LYS A 661 -27.19 4.15 -48.82
C LYS A 661 -26.85 4.93 -47.55
N ALA A 662 -25.56 5.08 -47.24
CA ALA A 662 -25.12 5.84 -46.07
C ALA A 662 -25.24 7.37 -46.29
N GLY A 663 -25.07 7.85 -47.53
CA GLY A 663 -25.19 9.27 -47.88
C GLY A 663 -26.63 9.83 -47.93
N SER A 664 -27.65 8.99 -47.77
CA SER A 664 -29.08 9.39 -47.76
C SER A 664 -29.66 9.60 -46.36
N GLY A 665 -28.82 9.64 -45.32
CA GLY A 665 -29.24 9.66 -43.92
C GLY A 665 -28.64 10.75 -43.03
N ASP A 666 -28.03 11.79 -43.61
CA ASP A 666 -27.62 13.01 -42.88
C ASP A 666 -28.68 14.12 -42.99
#